data_AF-A0A7T3V5A5-F1
#
_entry.id   AF-A0A7T3V5A5-F1
#
_cell.length_a   1.000
_cell.length_b   1.000
_cell.length_c   1.000
_cell.angle_alpha   90.00
_cell.angle_beta   90.00
_cell.angle_gamma   90.00
#
_symmetry.space_group_name_H-M   'P 1'
#
loop_
_entity.id
_entity.type
_entity.pdbx_description
1 polymer ?
#
loop_
_entity_poly.entity_id
_entity_poly.type
_entity_poly.pdbx_seq_one_letter_code
_entity_poly.pdbx_strand_id
1 'polypeptide(L)'
;MFQSFIYLEVRVLLSSVPGVFISTTEDSAKKDILSVKADFLRKNNSAPKINSVKIEPSTLHRVRTLVEALGGTMTGSSTLERLLGNIQEPPDDRNFTGFSVRAAQGGGLDIMFHQKSKHIKIEEVRVEEDSGHLTRVGGAKPRMDWTYAGCPSIRIRTSSAFELGEEAELFLQELYTLLAYLKVVNPELSEAAVRCNAYVSMAEYPQKPSYTVKLRNLNSFNFVRKAINSELSRQEEILSGGGTVASESRLWIEECGTTESFQERQPCMERFAVVEPSVEVHTGTCSQSGSLDVELPGARRERLRVQYGLSRLRSMFICAEKDRADYFEQAAACGADPLNIAHWMAGELMRLLNRSRRSIKTCALTPQKFADVIKMFESGRINSGMAKKLLKDVFETGEDPLEAAERDGMTLLSEKELKPVVKKVLSENEKSVVALRQGQMPPLEYLTGCVMKETYGRADAQTVKAMIKSILDINVIYVLAMGGAISARKRPDGSVEAGNSEEIRTLFDEKNNSFPVQISSVGAMLSEETEPADWARLIAAIHEKIESGTANGIVVTHGTDTLSYTAALLFWLFGASKVPLVITTSETLPSESDEAKINVNLAVKTAREKKNGVYVVCGGKIYSPLNLKFLGKKGRPFENWNLPQPIFTSDEPLSHQFLSVSLPEKEAMSAILNEAASSLEIVRLYPGMKASRLEEMFSGAAESQKISGVIMELYASGTGNMRSTDYSLKYLLIKGKKCGCSFYCTSQQERRLDFSEYATGAQVWREGAVPMGALTTESVTALYFAASLVADTREEFSELMETSGETLQLR
;
A
#
# COMPACT_ATOMS: atom_id res chain seq x y z
N MET A 1 -26.63 -17.76 -2.78
CA MET A 1 -25.56 -16.84 -2.34
C MET A 1 -25.89 -16.44 -0.91
N PHE A 2 -24.98 -16.67 0.03
CA PHE A 2 -25.18 -16.30 1.43
C PHE A 2 -24.66 -14.89 1.70
N GLN A 3 -25.34 -14.16 2.57
CA GLN A 3 -24.91 -12.86 3.09
C GLN A 3 -24.59 -13.01 4.58
N SER A 4 -23.43 -12.51 4.99
CA SER A 4 -23.02 -12.43 6.39
C SER A 4 -23.52 -11.15 7.05
N PHE A 5 -23.88 -11.27 8.32
CA PHE A 5 -24.32 -10.18 9.18
C PHE A 5 -23.56 -10.26 10.48
N ILE A 6 -22.53 -9.43 10.60
CA ILE A 6 -21.65 -9.42 11.77
C ILE A 6 -21.70 -8.05 12.45
N TYR A 7 -21.86 -8.05 13.77
CA TYR A 7 -21.69 -6.86 14.61
C TYR A 7 -20.80 -7.16 15.80
N LEU A 8 -20.20 -6.11 16.36
CA LEU A 8 -19.28 -6.20 17.49
C LEU A 8 -19.90 -5.55 18.73
N GLU A 9 -19.68 -6.18 19.87
CA GLU A 9 -19.87 -5.58 21.19
C GLU A 9 -18.50 -5.37 21.81
N VAL A 10 -18.01 -4.14 21.71
CA VAL A 10 -16.69 -3.73 22.19
C VAL A 10 -16.82 -3.16 23.59
N ARG A 11 -15.94 -3.56 24.50
CA ARG A 11 -15.78 -3.01 25.84
C ARG A 11 -14.42 -2.35 25.94
N VAL A 12 -14.43 -1.06 26.25
CA VAL A 12 -13.23 -0.25 26.41
C VAL A 12 -13.08 0.07 27.88
N LEU A 13 -12.00 -0.42 28.48
CA LEU A 13 -11.62 -0.06 29.83
C LEU A 13 -11.05 1.36 29.83
N LEU A 14 -11.65 2.24 30.63
CA LEU A 14 -11.14 3.59 30.82
C LEU A 14 -9.97 3.57 31.83
N SER A 15 -9.08 4.56 31.72
CA SER A 15 -8.00 4.74 32.70
C SER A 15 -8.57 4.75 34.13
N SER A 16 -7.88 4.13 35.08
CA SER A 16 -8.37 3.90 36.46
C SER A 16 -8.76 5.19 37.18
N VAL A 17 -10.06 5.48 37.22
CA VAL A 17 -10.66 6.51 38.07
C VAL A 17 -11.56 5.79 39.09
N PRO A 18 -11.48 6.12 40.39
CA PRO A 18 -12.26 5.42 41.40
C PRO A 18 -13.76 5.72 41.29
N GLY A 19 -14.58 4.66 41.21
CA GLY A 19 -16.04 4.71 41.35
C GLY A 19 -16.77 5.30 40.13
N VAL A 20 -17.31 4.44 39.26
CA VAL A 20 -18.09 4.85 38.07
C VAL A 20 -19.36 5.60 38.47
N PHE A 21 -20.06 5.05 39.46
CA PHE A 21 -21.33 5.56 39.97
C PHE A 21 -21.16 6.06 41.41
N ILE A 22 -21.50 7.33 41.65
CA ILE A 22 -21.31 8.05 42.92
C ILE A 22 -22.67 8.42 43.53
N SER A 23 -22.80 8.29 44.86
CA SER A 23 -23.94 8.75 45.66
C SER A 23 -23.75 10.20 46.11
N THR A 24 -24.80 11.02 46.09
CA THR A 24 -24.70 12.47 46.41
C THR A 24 -24.59 12.81 47.90
N THR A 25 -24.22 11.86 48.78
CA THR A 25 -24.28 12.04 50.25
C THR A 25 -22.94 12.01 51.00
N GLU A 26 -21.77 12.01 50.34
CA GLU A 26 -20.49 12.12 51.06
C GLU A 26 -19.60 13.25 50.54
N ASP A 27 -19.16 14.11 51.48
CA ASP A 27 -18.28 15.26 51.32
C ASP A 27 -16.92 14.88 50.73
N SER A 28 -16.59 15.49 49.60
CA SER A 28 -15.29 15.37 48.94
C SER A 28 -14.25 16.30 49.58
N ALA A 29 -13.71 15.91 50.74
CA ALA A 29 -12.53 16.55 51.31
C ALA A 29 -11.23 15.83 50.87
N LYS A 30 -10.48 16.51 49.99
CA LYS A 30 -9.04 16.37 49.68
C LYS A 30 -8.30 15.18 50.32
N LYS A 31 -7.92 14.18 49.51
CA LYS A 31 -6.75 13.32 49.79
C LYS A 31 -5.93 13.09 48.52
N ASP A 32 -4.62 13.20 48.68
CA ASP A 32 -3.59 13.19 47.63
C ASP A 32 -3.51 11.87 46.83
N ILE A 33 -3.17 12.03 45.55
CA ILE A 33 -3.20 11.02 44.47
C ILE A 33 -2.10 9.94 44.59
N LEU A 34 -1.17 10.02 45.55
CA LEU A 34 0.02 9.16 45.57
C LEU A 34 0.04 8.06 46.64
N SER A 35 -0.84 8.06 47.63
CA SER A 35 -0.86 7.01 48.66
C SER A 35 -1.88 5.89 48.42
N VAL A 36 -2.55 5.88 47.26
CA VAL A 36 -3.83 5.17 47.18
C VAL A 36 -3.69 3.71 46.70
N LYS A 37 -2.55 3.28 46.14
CA LYS A 37 -2.34 1.90 45.62
C LYS A 37 -2.63 0.74 46.59
N ALA A 38 -2.78 0.98 47.90
CA ALA A 38 -3.03 -0.05 48.91
C ALA A 38 -4.44 -0.01 49.56
N ASP A 39 -5.24 1.04 49.36
CA ASP A 39 -6.53 1.23 50.07
C ASP A 39 -7.76 1.31 49.13
N PHE A 40 -7.63 0.98 47.85
CA PHE A 40 -8.67 1.16 46.82
C PHE A 40 -9.86 0.18 46.86
N LEU A 41 -9.95 -0.64 47.90
CA LEU A 41 -11.01 -1.64 48.07
C LEU A 41 -12.15 -1.00 48.86
N ARG A 42 -13.39 -1.00 48.33
CA ARG A 42 -14.60 -0.73 49.13
C ARG A 42 -14.77 -1.83 50.18
N LYS A 43 -13.96 -1.81 51.24
CA LYS A 43 -14.24 -2.55 52.47
C LYS A 43 -15.36 -1.78 53.19
N ASN A 44 -16.59 -2.27 53.08
CA ASN A 44 -17.75 -1.89 53.89
C ASN A 44 -18.40 -0.49 53.73
N ASN A 45 -18.28 0.19 52.59
CA ASN A 45 -19.20 1.32 52.30
C ASN A 45 -20.41 0.84 51.49
N SER A 46 -21.59 0.99 52.08
CA SER A 46 -22.91 0.68 51.52
C SER A 46 -23.01 1.06 50.04
N ALA A 47 -23.58 0.18 49.21
CA ALA A 47 -23.93 0.49 47.82
C ALA A 47 -24.60 1.87 47.74
N PRO A 48 -24.31 2.69 46.70
CA PRO A 48 -24.87 4.03 46.58
C PRO A 48 -26.38 3.96 46.76
N LYS A 49 -26.93 4.81 47.63
CA LYS A 49 -28.38 4.86 47.85
C LYS A 49 -29.03 5.15 46.50
N ILE A 50 -29.89 4.23 46.05
CA ILE A 50 -30.46 4.19 44.69
C ILE A 50 -31.09 5.54 44.32
N ASN A 51 -31.64 6.27 45.28
CA ASN A 51 -32.36 7.53 45.08
C ASN A 51 -31.53 8.68 44.45
N SER A 52 -30.19 8.58 44.36
CA SER A 52 -29.34 9.62 43.76
C SER A 52 -28.02 9.08 43.22
N VAL A 53 -28.01 8.62 41.97
CA VAL A 53 -26.81 8.09 41.28
C VAL A 53 -26.32 9.08 40.22
N LYS A 54 -25.01 9.37 40.20
CA LYS A 54 -24.35 10.15 39.13
C LYS A 54 -23.16 9.39 38.55
N ILE A 55 -22.85 9.63 37.28
CA ILE A 55 -21.60 9.17 36.65
C ILE A 55 -20.47 10.10 37.10
N GLU A 56 -19.32 9.53 37.40
CA GLU A 56 -18.12 10.29 37.75
C GLU A 56 -17.74 11.30 36.63
N PRO A 57 -17.48 12.58 36.95
CA PRO A 57 -17.32 13.63 35.95
C PRO A 57 -16.21 13.38 34.91
N SER A 58 -15.07 12.82 35.30
CA SER A 58 -13.96 12.56 34.38
C SER A 58 -14.27 11.42 33.40
N THR A 59 -15.01 10.41 33.86
CA THR A 59 -15.56 9.32 33.06
C THR A 59 -16.54 9.87 32.03
N LEU A 60 -17.44 10.75 32.47
CA LEU A 60 -18.41 11.38 31.59
C LEU A 60 -17.75 12.26 30.53
N HIS A 61 -16.71 13.01 30.91
CA HIS A 61 -15.92 13.81 29.97
C HIS A 61 -15.28 12.93 28.89
N ARG A 62 -14.64 11.82 29.25
CA ARG A 62 -14.03 10.87 28.29
C ARG A 62 -15.06 10.25 27.34
N VAL A 63 -16.23 9.88 27.87
CA VAL A 63 -17.35 9.34 27.07
C VAL A 63 -17.81 10.39 26.07
N ARG A 64 -17.99 11.64 26.51
CA ARG A 64 -18.39 12.75 25.65
C ARG A 64 -17.36 12.99 24.54
N THR A 65 -16.07 13.08 24.86
CA THR A 65 -15.00 13.28 23.86
C THR A 65 -15.01 12.16 22.81
N LEU A 66 -15.18 10.90 23.23
CA LEU A 66 -15.27 9.76 22.32
C LEU A 66 -16.50 9.87 21.41
N VAL A 67 -17.66 10.22 21.96
CA VAL A 67 -18.91 10.32 21.21
C VAL A 67 -18.86 11.48 20.20
N GLU A 68 -18.30 12.63 20.59
CA GLU A 68 -18.07 13.76 19.68
C GLU A 68 -17.13 13.35 18.53
N ALA A 69 -16.05 12.63 18.82
CA ALA A 69 -15.10 12.15 17.81
C ALA A 69 -15.70 11.10 16.85
N LEU A 70 -16.65 10.30 17.31
CA LEU A 70 -17.40 9.34 16.48
C LEU A 70 -18.58 9.98 15.74
N GLY A 71 -18.83 11.28 15.92
CA GLY A 71 -19.99 11.96 15.34
C GLY A 71 -21.34 11.48 15.91
N GLY A 72 -21.35 10.95 17.12
CA GLY A 72 -22.55 10.46 17.81
C GLY A 72 -23.30 11.55 18.58
N THR A 73 -24.45 11.18 19.13
CA THR A 73 -25.31 12.09 19.92
C THR A 73 -25.48 11.59 21.36
N MET A 74 -25.19 12.44 22.33
CA MET A 74 -25.43 12.13 23.76
C MET A 74 -26.93 12.17 24.07
N THR A 75 -27.36 11.34 25.02
CA THR A 75 -28.77 11.22 25.40
C THR A 75 -29.30 12.37 26.27
N GLY A 76 -28.42 13.16 26.91
CA GLY A 76 -28.81 14.20 27.87
C GLY A 76 -29.10 13.63 29.26
N SER A 77 -30.12 12.77 29.35
CA SER A 77 -30.47 11.99 30.53
C SER A 77 -30.91 10.58 30.10
N SER A 78 -30.58 9.57 30.90
CA SER A 78 -31.00 8.19 30.64
C SER A 78 -31.39 7.50 31.95
N THR A 79 -32.36 6.59 31.86
CA THR A 79 -32.76 5.73 32.96
C THR A 79 -31.60 4.82 33.39
N LEU A 80 -31.44 4.65 34.71
CA LEU A 80 -30.51 3.71 35.30
C LEU A 80 -31.05 2.28 35.16
N GLU A 81 -30.26 1.42 34.51
CA GLU A 81 -30.58 0.01 34.33
C GLU A 81 -29.56 -0.86 35.08
N ARG A 82 -29.94 -2.10 35.37
CA ARG A 82 -29.07 -3.13 35.95
C ARG A 82 -28.95 -4.31 34.99
N LEU A 83 -27.74 -4.82 34.83
CA LEU A 83 -27.46 -6.01 34.02
C LEU A 83 -28.19 -7.24 34.60
N LEU A 84 -28.87 -8.00 33.72
CA LEU A 84 -29.53 -9.25 34.06
C LEU A 84 -28.55 -10.43 33.91
N GLY A 85 -28.40 -11.23 34.96
CA GLY A 85 -27.53 -12.41 35.02
C GLY A 85 -26.61 -12.45 36.24
N ASN A 86 -25.96 -13.59 36.48
CA ASN A 86 -25.03 -13.75 37.59
C ASN A 86 -23.70 -13.03 37.29
N ILE A 87 -23.47 -11.90 37.96
CA ILE A 87 -22.15 -11.24 38.00
C ILE A 87 -21.32 -11.99 39.04
N GLN A 88 -20.18 -12.53 38.62
CA GLN A 88 -19.27 -13.20 39.55
C GLN A 88 -18.60 -12.11 40.41
N GLU A 89 -18.72 -12.24 41.73
CA GLU A 89 -18.13 -11.30 42.68
C GLU A 89 -16.71 -11.76 43.09
N PRO A 90 -15.76 -10.82 43.26
CA PRO A 90 -14.42 -11.13 43.73
C PRO A 90 -14.45 -11.62 45.19
N PRO A 91 -13.52 -12.51 45.57
CA PRO A 91 -13.45 -13.06 46.93
C PRO A 91 -13.02 -12.04 48.00
N ASP A 92 -12.68 -10.80 47.62
CA ASP A 92 -12.13 -9.74 48.49
C ASP A 92 -13.19 -8.73 48.98
N ASP A 93 -14.46 -9.14 49.14
CA ASP A 93 -15.60 -8.31 49.59
C ASP A 93 -15.94 -7.07 48.72
N ARG A 94 -15.44 -6.99 47.49
CA ARG A 94 -15.79 -5.89 46.56
C ARG A 94 -17.11 -6.20 45.85
N ASN A 95 -18.16 -5.42 46.15
CA ASN A 95 -19.47 -5.55 45.51
C ASN A 95 -19.59 -4.64 44.27
N PHE A 96 -20.11 -5.20 43.18
CA PHE A 96 -20.43 -4.45 41.95
C PHE A 96 -21.89 -3.99 41.98
N THR A 97 -22.16 -2.81 41.42
CA THR A 97 -23.53 -2.29 41.33
C THR A 97 -24.34 -2.97 40.23
N GLY A 98 -23.65 -3.47 39.20
CA GLY A 98 -24.24 -4.00 37.98
C GLY A 98 -24.98 -2.94 37.15
N PHE A 99 -24.79 -1.66 37.47
CA PHE A 99 -25.47 -0.56 36.80
C PHE A 99 -24.94 -0.34 35.38
N SER A 100 -25.85 0.05 34.49
CA SER A 100 -25.59 0.40 33.09
C SER A 100 -26.45 1.60 32.72
N VAL A 101 -25.84 2.58 32.06
CA VAL A 101 -26.53 3.78 31.59
C VAL A 101 -26.24 3.97 30.11
N ARG A 102 -27.28 4.19 29.29
CA ARG A 102 -27.12 4.56 27.87
C ARG A 102 -26.67 6.01 27.78
N ALA A 103 -25.41 6.22 27.43
CA ALA A 103 -24.81 7.55 27.37
C ALA A 103 -25.01 8.23 26.02
N ALA A 104 -24.93 7.48 24.92
CA ALA A 104 -25.06 8.02 23.58
C ALA A 104 -25.59 7.01 22.56
N GLN A 105 -26.00 7.52 21.41
CA GLN A 105 -26.48 6.77 20.26
C GLN A 105 -26.00 7.40 18.95
N GLY A 106 -25.87 6.58 17.91
CA GLY A 106 -25.44 7.01 16.58
C GLY A 106 -23.94 7.31 16.49
N GLY A 107 -23.54 7.81 15.31
CA GLY A 107 -22.15 8.00 14.92
C GLY A 107 -21.60 6.82 14.11
N GLY A 108 -20.30 6.84 13.86
CA GLY A 108 -19.62 5.77 13.14
C GLY A 108 -18.13 6.01 12.99
N LEU A 109 -17.46 5.01 12.43
CA LEU A 109 -16.03 5.04 12.17
C LEU A 109 -15.76 4.49 10.78
N ASP A 110 -14.92 5.19 10.04
CA ASP A 110 -14.50 4.76 8.71
C ASP A 110 -13.33 3.80 8.81
N ILE A 111 -13.45 2.66 8.13
CA ILE A 111 -12.36 1.70 7.94
C ILE A 111 -11.95 1.67 6.47
N MET A 112 -10.67 1.42 6.22
CA MET A 112 -10.13 1.29 4.86
C MET A 112 -9.92 -0.19 4.54
N PHE A 113 -10.73 -0.75 3.65
CA PHE A 113 -10.66 -2.15 3.23
C PHE A 113 -10.50 -2.22 1.71
N HIS A 114 -9.46 -2.90 1.21
CA HIS A 114 -9.17 -3.00 -0.24
C HIS A 114 -9.22 -1.65 -1.00
N GLN A 115 -8.61 -0.61 -0.42
CA GLN A 115 -8.60 0.76 -0.95
C GLN A 115 -9.94 1.48 -0.98
N LYS A 116 -10.96 0.97 -0.27
CA LYS A 116 -12.26 1.62 -0.16
C LYS A 116 -12.62 1.90 1.28
N SER A 117 -13.17 3.09 1.47
CA SER A 117 -13.64 3.55 2.77
C SER A 117 -15.03 2.96 3.01
N LYS A 118 -15.17 2.19 4.09
CA LYS A 118 -16.44 1.63 4.57
C LYS A 118 -16.79 2.28 5.90
N HIS A 119 -17.95 2.92 5.97
CA HIS A 119 -18.43 3.57 7.18
C HIS A 119 -19.19 2.58 8.07
N ILE A 120 -18.64 2.27 9.24
CA ILE A 120 -19.27 1.38 10.21
C ILE A 120 -20.04 2.22 11.24
N LYS A 121 -21.38 2.05 11.26
CA LYS A 121 -22.24 2.79 12.18
C LYS A 121 -22.15 2.23 13.60
N ILE A 122 -22.26 3.12 14.57
CA ILE A 122 -22.38 2.79 15.99
C ILE A 122 -23.84 2.99 16.40
N GLU A 123 -24.45 1.93 16.95
CA GLU A 123 -25.84 1.96 17.38
C GLU A 123 -25.98 2.58 18.76
N GLU A 124 -25.13 2.15 19.70
CA GLU A 124 -25.30 2.45 21.11
C GLU A 124 -23.95 2.50 21.85
N VAL A 125 -23.83 3.47 22.76
CA VAL A 125 -22.71 3.59 23.71
C VAL A 125 -23.26 3.63 25.14
N ARG A 126 -22.80 2.70 25.98
CA ARG A 126 -23.20 2.56 27.40
C ARG A 126 -22.01 2.72 28.34
N VAL A 127 -22.27 3.24 29.53
CA VAL A 127 -21.31 3.33 30.64
C VAL A 127 -21.65 2.25 31.67
N GLU A 128 -20.64 1.44 32.03
CA GLU A 128 -20.76 0.28 32.91
C GLU A 128 -19.55 0.16 33.84
N GLU A 129 -19.66 -0.71 34.86
CA GLU A 129 -18.53 -1.16 35.69
C GLU A 129 -17.87 -2.41 35.06
N ASP A 130 -16.54 -2.46 35.09
CA ASP A 130 -15.83 -3.67 34.67
C ASP A 130 -16.02 -4.81 35.68
N SER A 131 -16.28 -6.02 35.20
CA SER A 131 -16.50 -7.21 36.02
C SER A 131 -15.26 -8.09 36.19
N GLY A 132 -14.07 -7.63 35.79
CA GLY A 132 -12.89 -8.49 35.67
C GLY A 132 -12.95 -9.45 34.47
N HIS A 133 -11.89 -10.22 34.26
CA HIS A 133 -11.80 -11.16 33.13
C HIS A 133 -11.04 -12.44 33.47
N LEU A 134 -11.34 -13.52 32.77
CA LEU A 134 -10.61 -14.78 32.89
C LEU A 134 -9.30 -14.71 32.11
N THR A 135 -8.20 -15.06 32.76
CA THR A 135 -6.87 -15.17 32.16
C THR A 135 -6.33 -16.59 32.28
N ARG A 136 -5.50 -16.98 31.30
CA ARG A 136 -4.77 -18.24 31.32
C ARG A 136 -3.29 -17.94 31.16
N VAL A 137 -2.49 -18.25 32.18
CA VAL A 137 -1.04 -18.08 32.12
C VAL A 137 -0.40 -19.46 31.95
N GLY A 138 0.28 -19.68 30.82
CA GLY A 138 1.18 -20.83 30.60
C GLY A 138 0.55 -22.21 30.80
N GLY A 139 -0.63 -22.47 30.20
CA GLY A 139 -1.29 -23.78 30.28
C GLY A 139 -1.93 -24.13 31.63
N ALA A 140 -1.81 -23.26 32.64
CA ALA A 140 -2.44 -23.44 33.95
C ALA A 140 -3.99 -23.36 33.87
N LYS A 141 -4.66 -23.78 34.95
CA LYS A 141 -6.12 -23.61 35.11
C LYS A 141 -6.50 -22.12 34.95
N PRO A 142 -7.63 -21.81 34.30
CA PRO A 142 -8.09 -20.43 34.13
C PRO A 142 -8.26 -19.76 35.50
N ARG A 143 -7.78 -18.53 35.63
CA ARG A 143 -7.90 -17.71 36.84
C ARG A 143 -8.63 -16.42 36.51
N MET A 144 -9.45 -15.95 37.45
CA MET A 144 -10.13 -14.67 37.29
C MET A 144 -9.18 -13.55 37.70
N ASP A 145 -8.94 -12.60 36.80
CA ASP A 145 -8.20 -11.37 37.05
C ASP A 145 -9.17 -10.25 37.43
N TRP A 146 -9.03 -9.80 38.68
CA TRP A 146 -9.84 -8.76 39.30
C TRP A 146 -9.14 -7.40 39.37
N THR A 147 -8.00 -7.22 38.70
CA THR A 147 -7.16 -6.01 38.80
C THR A 147 -7.94 -4.74 38.47
N TYR A 148 -8.78 -4.79 37.43
CA TYR A 148 -9.56 -3.63 36.96
C TYR A 148 -11.05 -3.72 37.30
N ALA A 149 -11.46 -4.73 38.09
CA ALA A 149 -12.85 -4.92 38.41
C ALA A 149 -13.39 -3.73 39.24
N GLY A 150 -14.52 -3.15 38.82
CA GLY A 150 -15.13 -1.94 39.37
C GLY A 150 -14.66 -0.63 38.72
N CYS A 151 -13.70 -0.68 37.78
CA CYS A 151 -13.28 0.50 37.01
C CYS A 151 -14.33 0.89 35.94
N PRO A 152 -14.34 2.16 35.50
CA PRO A 152 -15.22 2.62 34.42
C PRO A 152 -14.93 1.93 33.09
N SER A 153 -15.98 1.43 32.45
CA SER A 153 -15.95 0.73 31.18
C SER A 153 -16.99 1.29 30.23
N ILE A 154 -16.61 1.56 28.99
CA ILE A 154 -17.53 1.94 27.92
C ILE A 154 -17.86 0.69 27.11
N ARG A 155 -19.15 0.45 26.86
CA ARG A 155 -19.60 -0.57 25.92
C ARG A 155 -20.10 0.11 24.64
N ILE A 156 -19.55 -0.30 23.50
CA ILE A 156 -19.90 0.18 22.18
C ILE A 156 -20.52 -0.98 21.40
N ARG A 157 -21.69 -0.76 20.81
CA ARG A 157 -22.37 -1.70 19.92
C ARG A 157 -22.37 -1.13 18.49
N THR A 158 -21.82 -1.89 17.55
CA THR A 158 -21.84 -1.51 16.13
C THR A 158 -23.11 -2.00 15.45
N SER A 159 -23.40 -1.46 14.27
CA SER A 159 -24.36 -2.05 13.33
C SER A 159 -23.85 -3.38 12.78
N SER A 160 -24.76 -4.21 12.26
CA SER A 160 -24.43 -5.47 11.56
C SER A 160 -23.93 -5.22 10.13
N ALA A 161 -22.83 -4.48 10.01
CA ALA A 161 -22.28 -4.00 8.73
C ALA A 161 -21.01 -4.75 8.29
N PHE A 162 -20.43 -5.59 9.16
CA PHE A 162 -19.24 -6.35 8.83
C PHE A 162 -19.60 -7.59 8.02
N GLU A 163 -18.83 -7.86 6.98
CA GLU A 163 -19.00 -9.02 6.10
C GLU A 163 -17.95 -10.10 6.36
N LEU A 164 -16.75 -9.69 6.77
CA LEU A 164 -15.58 -10.55 6.98
C LEU A 164 -14.89 -10.19 8.30
N GLY A 165 -14.10 -11.14 8.83
CA GLY A 165 -13.32 -10.94 10.04
C GLY A 165 -12.23 -9.87 9.90
N GLU A 166 -11.71 -9.66 8.69
CA GLU A 166 -10.72 -8.65 8.36
C GLU A 166 -11.25 -7.23 8.59
N GLU A 167 -12.51 -6.97 8.20
CA GLU A 167 -13.16 -5.68 8.42
C GLU A 167 -13.32 -5.40 9.92
N ALA A 168 -13.65 -6.43 10.71
CA ALA A 168 -13.78 -6.33 12.16
C ALA A 168 -12.42 -6.05 12.84
N GLU A 169 -11.34 -6.69 12.39
CA GLU A 169 -9.97 -6.42 12.87
C GLU A 169 -9.56 -4.96 12.59
N LEU A 170 -9.77 -4.49 11.35
CA LEU A 170 -9.45 -3.12 10.96
C LEU A 170 -10.24 -2.09 11.77
N PHE A 171 -11.53 -2.35 12.02
CA PHE A 171 -12.36 -1.49 12.87
C PHE A 171 -11.83 -1.40 14.30
N LEU A 172 -11.44 -2.53 14.89
CA LEU A 172 -10.90 -2.54 16.25
C LEU A 172 -9.55 -1.81 16.34
N GLN A 173 -8.68 -1.95 15.34
CA GLN A 173 -7.41 -1.22 15.26
C GLN A 173 -7.62 0.30 15.11
N GLU A 174 -8.54 0.71 14.24
CA GLU A 174 -8.86 2.13 14.03
C GLU A 174 -9.53 2.73 15.27
N LEU A 175 -10.46 2.00 15.91
CA LEU A 175 -11.09 2.40 17.15
C LEU A 175 -10.06 2.55 18.27
N TYR A 176 -9.13 1.59 18.40
CA TYR A 176 -8.05 1.68 19.36
C TYR A 176 -7.16 2.90 19.11
N THR A 177 -6.78 3.16 17.86
CA THR A 177 -5.99 4.33 17.46
C THR A 177 -6.71 5.63 17.86
N LEU A 178 -8.01 5.73 17.58
CA LEU A 178 -8.83 6.86 17.99
C LEU A 178 -8.84 7.05 19.51
N LEU A 179 -9.08 5.98 20.27
CA LEU A 179 -9.09 6.00 21.73
C LEU A 179 -7.74 6.46 22.32
N ALA A 180 -6.63 6.02 21.72
CA ALA A 180 -5.28 6.42 22.12
C ALA A 180 -5.02 7.90 21.83
N TYR A 181 -5.45 8.42 20.67
CA TYR A 181 -5.34 9.84 20.33
C TYR A 181 -6.07 10.74 21.31
N LEU A 182 -7.28 10.33 21.70
CA LEU A 182 -8.13 11.04 22.66
C LEU A 182 -7.69 10.81 24.12
N LYS A 183 -6.66 9.98 24.36
CA LYS A 183 -6.17 9.59 25.69
C LYS A 183 -7.26 9.00 26.59
N VAL A 184 -8.23 8.31 25.99
CA VAL A 184 -9.38 7.69 26.68
C VAL A 184 -8.94 6.42 27.42
N VAL A 185 -8.06 5.64 26.80
CA VAL A 185 -7.46 4.40 27.35
C VAL A 185 -6.08 4.67 27.96
N ASN A 186 -5.65 3.80 28.89
CA ASN A 186 -4.28 3.85 29.40
C ASN A 186 -3.31 3.29 28.34
N PRO A 187 -2.29 4.05 27.89
CA PRO A 187 -1.32 3.57 26.91
C PRO A 187 -0.52 2.34 27.36
N GLU A 188 -0.39 2.09 28.66
CA GLU A 188 0.33 0.91 29.18
C GLU A 188 -0.41 -0.41 28.92
N LEU A 189 -1.74 -0.37 28.78
CA LEU A 189 -2.56 -1.57 28.58
C LEU A 189 -2.60 -2.04 27.12
N SER A 190 -2.06 -1.25 26.18
CA SER A 190 -2.09 -1.55 24.74
C SER A 190 -3.49 -2.03 24.29
N GLU A 191 -3.56 -3.05 23.44
CA GLU A 191 -4.80 -3.68 22.98
C GLU A 191 -5.64 -4.31 24.11
N ALA A 192 -5.05 -4.67 25.26
CA ALA A 192 -5.76 -5.35 26.34
C ALA A 192 -6.83 -4.47 27.02
N ALA A 193 -6.76 -3.15 26.83
CA ALA A 193 -7.81 -2.23 27.25
C ALA A 193 -9.12 -2.41 26.46
N VAL A 194 -9.06 -2.99 25.26
CA VAL A 194 -10.20 -3.18 24.36
C VAL A 194 -10.53 -4.67 24.28
N ARG A 195 -11.70 -5.04 24.81
CA ARG A 195 -12.23 -6.41 24.71
C ARG A 195 -13.39 -6.43 23.74
N CYS A 196 -13.55 -7.53 23.01
CA CYS A 196 -14.61 -7.64 22.02
C CYS A 196 -15.33 -8.99 22.14
N ASN A 197 -16.65 -8.97 21.95
CA ASN A 197 -17.38 -10.15 21.50
C ASN A 197 -17.91 -9.89 20.10
N ALA A 198 -17.79 -10.88 19.22
CA ALA A 198 -18.37 -10.83 17.88
C ALA A 198 -19.69 -11.61 17.84
N TYR A 199 -20.67 -11.07 17.12
CA TYR A 199 -21.94 -11.74 16.86
C TYR A 199 -22.02 -12.01 15.37
N VAL A 200 -22.10 -13.29 15.02
CA VAL A 200 -22.00 -13.78 13.64
C VAL A 200 -23.28 -14.50 13.28
N SER A 201 -23.83 -14.11 12.13
CA SER A 201 -25.01 -14.74 11.55
C SER A 201 -24.92 -14.69 10.03
N MET A 202 -25.54 -15.65 9.36
CA MET A 202 -25.53 -15.79 7.91
C MET A 202 -26.93 -16.18 7.43
N ALA A 203 -27.34 -15.70 6.26
CA ALA A 203 -28.62 -16.05 5.65
C ALA A 203 -28.51 -16.07 4.13
N GLU A 204 -29.38 -16.81 3.44
CA GLU A 204 -29.48 -16.74 1.98
C GLU A 204 -29.96 -15.36 1.56
N TYR A 205 -29.27 -14.71 0.63
CA TYR A 205 -29.69 -13.41 0.11
C TYR A 205 -31.03 -13.53 -0.63
N PRO A 206 -32.01 -12.62 -0.40
CA PRO A 206 -31.97 -11.38 0.39
C PRO A 206 -32.57 -11.50 1.82
N GLN A 207 -32.68 -12.71 2.36
CA GLN A 207 -33.30 -12.96 3.66
C GLN A 207 -32.43 -12.44 4.82
N LYS A 208 -33.08 -12.16 5.96
CA LYS A 208 -32.40 -11.81 7.21
C LYS A 208 -32.22 -13.05 8.09
N PRO A 209 -31.13 -13.14 8.86
CA PRO A 209 -30.90 -14.28 9.74
C PRO A 209 -31.93 -14.30 10.89
N SER A 210 -32.39 -15.51 11.23
CA SER A 210 -33.29 -15.79 12.36
C SER A 210 -32.55 -16.21 13.63
N TYR A 211 -31.23 -16.40 13.55
CA TYR A 211 -30.36 -16.86 14.63
C TYR A 211 -29.17 -15.91 14.81
N THR A 212 -28.48 -16.03 15.93
CA THR A 212 -27.20 -15.34 16.14
C THR A 212 -26.26 -16.16 17.00
N VAL A 213 -25.02 -16.34 16.53
CA VAL A 213 -23.95 -16.97 17.29
C VAL A 213 -23.08 -15.91 17.95
N LYS A 214 -22.90 -15.98 19.27
CA LYS A 214 -22.00 -15.08 20.02
C LYS A 214 -20.64 -15.75 20.20
N LEU A 215 -19.61 -15.21 19.58
CA LEU A 215 -18.22 -15.60 19.80
C LEU A 215 -17.64 -14.91 21.03
N ARG A 216 -16.98 -15.69 21.89
CA ARG A 216 -16.33 -15.25 23.13
C ARG A 216 -14.87 -15.73 23.17
N ASN A 217 -14.12 -15.27 24.18
CA ASN A 217 -12.69 -15.56 24.35
C ASN A 217 -11.81 -14.99 23.22
N LEU A 218 -12.12 -13.77 22.77
CA LEU A 218 -11.38 -13.06 21.72
C LEU A 218 -10.36 -12.11 22.36
N ASN A 219 -9.19 -12.64 22.70
CA ASN A 219 -8.17 -11.91 23.48
C ASN A 219 -7.25 -11.00 22.63
N SER A 220 -7.36 -11.03 21.30
CA SER A 220 -6.60 -10.19 20.37
C SER A 220 -7.47 -9.88 19.15
N PHE A 221 -7.20 -8.76 18.46
CA PHE A 221 -7.92 -8.40 17.22
C PHE A 221 -7.71 -9.45 16.12
N ASN A 222 -6.54 -10.08 16.04
CA ASN A 222 -6.29 -11.19 15.13
C ASN A 222 -7.17 -12.42 15.47
N PHE A 223 -7.45 -12.67 16.75
CA PHE A 223 -8.37 -13.74 17.16
C PHE A 223 -9.80 -13.42 16.78
N VAL A 224 -10.21 -12.15 16.85
CA VAL A 224 -11.53 -11.72 16.35
C VAL A 224 -11.67 -12.07 14.87
N ARG A 225 -10.69 -11.71 14.03
CA ARG A 225 -10.69 -12.06 12.60
C ARG A 225 -10.82 -13.56 12.39
N LYS A 226 -9.91 -14.34 12.99
CA LYS A 226 -9.85 -15.79 12.79
C LYS A 226 -11.13 -16.48 13.26
N ALA A 227 -11.66 -16.08 14.41
CA ALA A 227 -12.88 -16.67 14.96
C ALA A 227 -14.11 -16.36 14.11
N ILE A 228 -14.24 -15.13 13.61
CA ILE A 228 -15.32 -14.75 12.70
C ILE A 228 -15.23 -15.58 11.42
N ASN A 229 -14.06 -15.65 10.78
CA ASN A 229 -13.90 -16.37 9.50
C ASN A 229 -14.14 -17.88 9.66
N SER A 230 -13.62 -18.48 10.73
CA SER A 230 -13.89 -19.89 11.06
C SER A 230 -15.38 -20.16 11.28
N GLU A 231 -16.08 -19.25 11.97
CA GLU A 231 -17.51 -19.40 12.21
C GLU A 231 -18.35 -19.16 10.94
N LEU A 232 -17.95 -18.24 10.07
CA LEU A 232 -18.59 -18.02 8.77
C LEU A 232 -18.49 -19.29 7.91
N SER A 233 -17.30 -19.90 7.79
CA SER A 233 -17.12 -21.14 7.03
C SER A 233 -17.98 -22.28 7.60
N ARG A 234 -18.03 -22.41 8.93
CA ARG A 234 -18.88 -23.42 9.60
C ARG A 234 -20.36 -23.22 9.29
N GLN A 235 -20.85 -21.98 9.36
CA GLN A 235 -22.25 -21.68 9.08
C GLN A 235 -22.59 -21.91 7.61
N GLU A 236 -21.69 -21.54 6.70
CA GLU A 236 -21.83 -21.78 5.27
C GLU A 236 -21.92 -23.28 4.94
N GLU A 237 -21.07 -24.12 5.54
CA GLU A 237 -21.13 -25.58 5.38
C GLU A 237 -22.48 -26.17 5.82
N ILE A 238 -22.97 -25.76 6.99
CA ILE A 238 -24.25 -26.25 7.53
C ILE A 238 -25.43 -25.81 6.66
N LEU A 239 -25.46 -24.53 6.27
CA LEU A 239 -26.55 -23.98 5.46
C LEU A 239 -26.53 -24.55 4.04
N SER A 240 -25.35 -24.71 3.44
CA SER A 240 -25.19 -25.35 2.11
C SER A 240 -25.63 -26.81 2.12
N GLY A 241 -25.50 -27.49 3.27
CA GLY A 241 -26.02 -28.85 3.48
C GLY A 241 -27.53 -28.93 3.77
N GLY A 242 -28.26 -27.80 3.76
CA GLY A 242 -29.69 -27.74 4.09
C GLY A 242 -29.99 -27.85 5.59
N GLY A 243 -28.99 -27.70 6.45
CA GLY A 243 -29.13 -27.70 7.90
C GLY A 243 -29.62 -26.36 8.45
N THR A 244 -29.83 -26.30 9.77
CA THR A 244 -30.17 -25.06 10.48
C THR A 244 -29.14 -24.77 11.57
N VAL A 245 -28.81 -23.50 11.76
CA VAL A 245 -27.86 -23.06 12.79
C VAL A 245 -28.61 -22.59 14.03
N ALA A 246 -28.28 -23.16 15.19
CA ALA A 246 -28.86 -22.78 16.47
C ALA A 246 -28.26 -21.46 17.00
N SER A 247 -29.05 -20.71 17.80
CA SER A 247 -28.54 -19.55 18.52
C SER A 247 -27.79 -19.99 19.78
N GLU A 248 -26.49 -19.76 19.82
CA GLU A 248 -25.63 -20.20 20.92
C GLU A 248 -24.45 -19.24 21.16
N SER A 249 -23.81 -19.37 22.31
CA SER A 249 -22.49 -18.79 22.57
C SER A 249 -21.44 -19.85 22.28
N ARG A 250 -20.41 -19.48 21.51
CA ARG A 250 -19.26 -20.34 21.19
C ARG A 250 -17.97 -19.70 21.70
N LEU A 251 -17.00 -20.53 22.05
CA LEU A 251 -15.66 -20.12 22.48
C LEU A 251 -14.67 -20.30 21.34
N TRP A 252 -13.79 -19.32 21.15
CA TRP A 252 -12.63 -19.47 20.27
C TRP A 252 -11.53 -20.28 20.98
N ILE A 253 -11.07 -21.36 20.34
CA ILE A 253 -9.96 -22.20 20.80
C ILE A 253 -8.76 -21.97 19.87
N GLU A 254 -7.74 -21.31 20.40
CA GLU A 254 -6.57 -20.89 19.62
C GLU A 254 -5.76 -22.09 19.10
N GLU A 255 -5.60 -23.12 19.94
CA GLU A 255 -4.77 -24.29 19.65
C GLU A 255 -5.28 -25.09 18.44
N CYS A 256 -6.60 -25.13 18.26
CA CYS A 256 -7.25 -25.84 17.15
C CYS A 256 -7.66 -24.91 16.00
N GLY A 257 -7.70 -23.59 16.24
CA GLY A 257 -8.18 -22.62 15.26
C GLY A 257 -9.67 -22.77 14.93
N THR A 258 -10.47 -23.23 15.89
CA THR A 258 -11.91 -23.52 15.70
C THR A 258 -12.76 -22.91 16.82
N THR A 259 -14.08 -22.85 16.58
CA THR A 259 -15.06 -22.45 17.60
C THR A 259 -15.72 -23.69 18.22
N GLU A 260 -15.92 -23.71 19.54
CA GLU A 260 -16.62 -24.78 20.27
C GLU A 260 -17.91 -24.26 20.92
N SER A 261 -18.96 -25.08 20.96
CA SER A 261 -20.22 -24.72 21.64
C SER A 261 -20.02 -24.61 23.14
N PHE A 262 -20.56 -23.56 23.75
CA PHE A 262 -20.44 -23.29 25.19
C PHE A 262 -21.79 -23.21 25.88
N GLN A 263 -22.74 -22.45 25.33
CA GLN A 263 -24.04 -22.23 25.98
C GLN A 263 -25.12 -21.91 24.95
N GLU A 264 -26.23 -22.65 24.97
CA GLU A 264 -27.42 -22.32 24.16
C GLU A 264 -28.02 -20.96 24.56
N ARG A 265 -28.56 -20.23 23.57
CA ARG A 265 -29.20 -18.93 23.79
C ARG A 265 -30.62 -18.93 23.27
N GLN A 266 -31.53 -18.38 24.08
CA GLN A 266 -32.83 -17.97 23.57
C GLN A 266 -32.69 -16.63 22.80
N PRO A 267 -33.43 -16.46 21.68
CA PRO A 267 -33.28 -15.30 20.79
C PRO A 267 -33.71 -13.95 21.39
N CYS A 268 -34.47 -13.94 22.50
CA CYS A 268 -35.04 -12.72 23.07
C CYS A 268 -34.94 -12.68 24.61
N MET A 269 -33.73 -12.73 25.17
CA MET A 269 -33.54 -12.40 26.58
C MET A 269 -33.19 -10.92 26.73
N GLU A 270 -34.03 -10.20 27.49
CA GLU A 270 -33.72 -8.86 27.97
C GLU A 270 -32.42 -8.90 28.78
N ARG A 271 -31.49 -8.01 28.44
CA ARG A 271 -30.15 -7.97 29.07
C ARG A 271 -30.07 -6.99 30.23
N PHE A 272 -31.01 -6.06 30.31
CA PHE A 272 -31.04 -4.97 31.27
C PHE A 272 -32.44 -4.84 31.83
N ALA A 273 -32.57 -4.62 33.14
CA ALA A 273 -33.82 -4.27 33.79
C ALA A 273 -33.71 -2.87 34.39
N VAL A 274 -34.79 -2.09 34.31
CA VAL A 274 -34.86 -0.79 34.97
C VAL A 274 -34.77 -0.98 36.47
N VAL A 275 -33.96 -0.16 37.15
CA VAL A 275 -33.85 -0.19 38.60
C VAL A 275 -35.10 0.41 39.23
N GLU A 276 -35.69 -0.24 40.24
CA GLU A 276 -36.83 0.27 41.00
C GLU A 276 -36.37 0.85 42.36
N PRO A 277 -36.77 2.09 42.73
CA PRO A 277 -37.52 3.07 41.94
C PRO A 277 -36.70 3.62 40.77
N SER A 278 -37.36 4.04 39.68
CA SER A 278 -36.69 4.56 38.48
C SER A 278 -35.86 5.80 38.78
N VAL A 279 -34.59 5.79 38.38
CA VAL A 279 -33.62 6.87 38.58
C VAL A 279 -33.17 7.37 37.22
N GLU A 280 -33.27 8.68 36.98
CA GLU A 280 -32.65 9.31 35.82
C GLU A 280 -31.23 9.76 36.15
N VAL A 281 -30.28 9.39 35.27
CA VAL A 281 -28.88 9.78 35.38
C VAL A 281 -28.55 10.75 34.25
N HIS A 282 -28.00 11.90 34.62
CA HIS A 282 -27.58 12.90 33.65
C HIS A 282 -26.32 12.43 32.90
N THR A 283 -26.40 12.35 31.58
CA THR A 283 -25.30 11.95 30.68
C THR A 283 -24.65 13.15 30.00
N GLY A 284 -25.23 14.35 30.12
CA GLY A 284 -24.72 15.57 29.52
C GLY A 284 -25.08 15.72 28.04
N THR A 285 -24.74 16.86 27.46
CA THR A 285 -25.03 17.21 26.06
C THR A 285 -23.75 17.45 25.29
N CYS A 286 -23.65 16.94 24.05
CA CYS A 286 -22.62 17.38 23.11
C CYS A 286 -23.01 18.73 22.50
N SER A 287 -22.07 19.66 22.44
CA SER A 287 -22.19 20.83 21.56
C SER A 287 -21.83 20.38 20.15
N GLN A 288 -22.71 20.58 19.16
CA GLN A 288 -22.42 20.29 17.75
C GLN A 288 -21.24 21.12 17.18
N SER A 289 -20.77 22.12 17.94
CA SER A 289 -19.77 23.11 17.56
C SER A 289 -18.49 23.11 18.43
N GLY A 290 -18.31 22.11 19.30
CA GLY A 290 -17.08 21.99 20.07
C GLY A 290 -15.93 21.49 19.18
N SER A 291 -14.95 22.33 18.87
CA SER A 291 -13.70 21.87 18.26
C SER A 291 -13.02 20.89 19.22
N LEU A 292 -12.81 19.65 18.79
CA LEU A 292 -11.98 18.71 19.56
C LEU A 292 -10.58 19.31 19.73
N ASP A 293 -10.01 19.18 20.93
CA ASP A 293 -8.65 19.69 21.22
C ASP A 293 -7.55 18.94 20.44
N VAL A 294 -7.90 17.80 19.84
CA VAL A 294 -6.98 16.91 19.12
C VAL A 294 -7.52 16.64 17.72
N GLU A 295 -6.65 16.81 16.72
CA GLU A 295 -6.93 16.40 15.35
C GLU A 295 -7.07 14.88 15.27
N LEU A 296 -8.17 14.42 14.67
CA LEU A 296 -8.48 12.99 14.56
C LEU A 296 -7.51 12.26 13.62
N PRO A 297 -7.21 10.96 13.86
CA PRO A 297 -6.26 10.20 13.04
C PRO A 297 -6.62 10.15 11.55
N GLY A 298 -7.91 10.01 11.21
CA GLY A 298 -8.40 10.04 9.83
C GLY A 298 -8.11 11.37 9.14
N ALA A 299 -8.53 12.47 9.75
CA ALA A 299 -8.31 13.82 9.24
C ALA A 299 -6.81 14.15 9.10
N ARG A 300 -6.03 13.79 10.12
CA ARG A 300 -4.58 14.00 10.12
C ARG A 300 -3.88 13.22 9.02
N ARG A 301 -4.24 11.96 8.79
CA ARG A 301 -3.69 11.16 7.67
C ARG A 301 -3.90 11.86 6.34
N GLU A 302 -5.11 12.34 6.07
CA GLU A 302 -5.42 13.02 4.82
C GLU A 302 -4.68 14.35 4.70
N ARG A 303 -4.63 15.15 5.78
CA ARG A 303 -3.85 16.40 5.79
C ARG A 303 -2.37 16.14 5.52
N LEU A 304 -1.74 15.18 6.20
CA LEU A 304 -0.32 14.88 5.98
C LEU A 304 -0.06 14.36 4.55
N ARG A 305 -1.01 13.63 3.96
CA ARG A 305 -0.95 13.17 2.57
C ARG A 305 -0.90 14.36 1.61
N VAL A 306 -1.85 15.28 1.75
CA VAL A 306 -1.97 16.48 0.89
C VAL A 306 -0.83 17.47 1.13
N GLN A 307 -0.48 17.73 2.40
CA GLN A 307 0.47 18.78 2.77
C GLN A 307 1.93 18.38 2.51
N TYR A 308 2.28 17.11 2.70
CA TYR A 308 3.66 16.63 2.67
C TYR A 308 3.93 15.59 1.57
N GLY A 309 2.94 15.31 0.69
CA GLY A 309 3.08 14.32 -0.39
C GLY A 309 3.31 12.89 0.10
N LEU A 310 2.91 12.56 1.33
CA LEU A 310 3.13 11.23 1.88
C LEU A 310 2.23 10.20 1.18
N SER A 311 2.75 9.00 0.90
CA SER A 311 1.89 7.90 0.48
C SER A 311 0.93 7.46 1.59
N ARG A 312 -0.18 6.80 1.22
CA ARG A 312 -1.17 6.27 2.18
C ARG A 312 -0.54 5.42 3.29
N LEU A 313 0.39 4.54 2.93
CA LEU A 313 1.06 3.67 3.90
C LEU A 313 1.95 4.46 4.86
N ARG A 314 2.65 5.48 4.36
CA ARG A 314 3.49 6.36 5.19
C ARG A 314 2.63 7.21 6.14
N SER A 315 1.54 7.80 5.65
CA SER A 315 0.63 8.58 6.50
C SER A 315 -0.03 7.69 7.55
N MET A 316 -0.45 6.47 7.19
CA MET A 316 -0.98 5.48 8.15
C MET A 316 0.06 5.12 9.21
N PHE A 317 1.29 4.80 8.79
CA PHE A 317 2.37 4.48 9.72
C PHE A 317 2.65 5.65 10.68
N ILE A 318 2.83 6.87 10.16
CA ILE A 318 3.11 8.05 10.99
C ILE A 318 1.97 8.30 11.97
N CYS A 319 0.72 8.27 11.48
CA CYS A 319 -0.46 8.56 12.28
C CYS A 319 -0.95 7.38 13.15
N ALA A 320 -0.34 6.20 13.10
CA ALA A 320 -0.74 5.10 13.97
C ALA A 320 -0.52 5.42 15.46
N GLU A 321 0.38 6.36 15.78
CA GLU A 321 0.54 6.91 17.12
C GLU A 321 0.59 8.43 17.06
N LYS A 322 -0.15 9.09 17.96
CA LYS A 322 -0.17 10.56 18.02
C LYS A 322 1.21 11.15 18.23
N ASP A 323 2.00 10.56 19.12
CA ASP A 323 3.32 11.06 19.49
C ASP A 323 4.31 10.97 18.32
N ARG A 324 4.18 9.93 17.48
CA ARG A 324 4.96 9.77 16.26
C ARG A 324 4.58 10.81 15.21
N ALA A 325 3.29 11.06 15.02
CA ALA A 325 2.82 12.11 14.12
C ALA A 325 3.25 13.50 14.58
N ASP A 326 3.18 13.79 15.89
CA ASP A 326 3.65 15.04 16.49
C ASP A 326 5.17 15.22 16.25
N TYR A 327 5.95 14.16 16.43
CA TYR A 327 7.40 14.16 16.17
C TYR A 327 7.71 14.43 14.70
N PHE A 328 6.99 13.76 13.79
CA PHE A 328 7.15 13.93 12.35
C PHE A 328 6.93 15.38 11.91
N GLU A 329 5.82 15.98 12.33
CA GLU A 329 5.49 17.35 11.96
C GLU A 329 6.46 18.36 12.57
N GLN A 330 6.93 18.13 13.80
CA GLN A 330 7.96 18.96 14.41
C GLN A 330 9.28 18.88 13.64
N ALA A 331 9.69 17.68 13.22
CA ALA A 331 10.90 17.51 12.41
C ALA A 331 10.75 18.16 11.02
N ALA A 332 9.58 18.04 10.39
CA ALA A 332 9.29 18.67 9.10
C ALA A 332 9.28 20.20 9.21
N ALA A 333 8.74 20.75 10.31
CA ALA A 333 8.77 22.19 10.59
C ALA A 333 10.18 22.74 10.78
N CYS A 334 11.15 21.91 11.16
CA CYS A 334 12.56 22.29 11.21
C CYS A 334 13.16 22.49 9.80
N GLY A 335 12.48 22.10 8.72
CA GLY A 335 12.87 22.39 7.34
C GLY A 335 13.71 21.31 6.65
N ALA A 336 13.67 20.05 7.10
CA ALA A 336 14.17 18.91 6.32
C ALA A 336 13.05 18.36 5.43
N ASP A 337 13.39 17.65 4.35
CA ASP A 337 12.38 17.13 3.42
C ASP A 337 11.43 16.13 4.13
N PRO A 338 10.10 16.38 4.10
CA PRO A 338 9.13 15.51 4.76
C PRO A 338 9.17 14.05 4.29
N LEU A 339 9.50 13.78 3.01
CA LEU A 339 9.57 12.41 2.50
C LEU A 339 10.78 11.68 3.06
N ASN A 340 11.94 12.34 3.14
CA ASN A 340 13.12 11.81 3.81
C ASN A 340 12.89 11.60 5.30
N ILE A 341 12.28 12.55 6.00
CA ILE A 341 11.93 12.37 7.43
C ILE A 341 11.08 11.11 7.60
N ALA A 342 10.02 10.95 6.80
CA ALA A 342 9.14 9.78 6.88
C ALA A 342 9.91 8.46 6.62
N HIS A 343 10.79 8.45 5.62
CA HIS A 343 11.62 7.30 5.27
C HIS A 343 12.58 6.92 6.40
N TRP A 344 13.38 7.87 6.87
CA TRP A 344 14.38 7.66 7.93
C TRP A 344 13.74 7.37 9.29
N MET A 345 12.55 7.91 9.53
CA MET A 345 11.75 7.60 10.71
C MET A 345 11.31 6.13 10.71
N ALA A 346 10.69 5.68 9.62
CA ALA A 346 10.21 4.30 9.47
C ALA A 346 11.35 3.27 9.53
N GLY A 347 12.51 3.61 8.98
CA GLY A 347 13.69 2.75 8.99
C GLY A 347 14.49 2.83 10.29
N GLU A 348 15.29 3.89 10.44
CA GLU A 348 16.36 3.93 11.44
C GLU A 348 15.87 4.37 12.83
N LEU A 349 15.00 5.39 12.92
CA LEU A 349 14.49 5.87 14.21
C LEU A 349 13.69 4.78 14.94
N MET A 350 12.74 4.15 14.26
CA MET A 350 11.97 3.06 14.87
C MET A 350 12.84 1.87 15.26
N ARG A 351 13.87 1.55 14.45
CA ARG A 351 14.84 0.50 14.79
C ARG A 351 15.58 0.80 16.08
N LEU A 352 16.02 2.05 16.30
CA LEU A 352 16.69 2.49 17.52
C LEU A 352 15.76 2.47 18.74
N LEU A 353 14.52 2.95 18.58
CA LEU A 353 13.49 2.94 19.63
C LEU A 353 13.14 1.51 20.06
N ASN A 354 12.89 0.62 19.09
CA ASN A 354 12.54 -0.78 19.35
C ASN A 354 13.70 -1.55 20.03
N ARG A 355 14.95 -1.32 19.59
CA ARG A 355 16.13 -1.97 20.19
C ARG A 355 16.36 -1.52 21.63
N SER A 356 16.10 -0.24 21.93
CA SER A 356 16.30 0.34 23.27
C SER A 356 15.06 0.25 24.17
N ARG A 357 13.92 -0.20 23.63
CA ARG A 357 12.60 -0.20 24.28
C ARG A 357 12.23 1.16 24.88
N ARG A 358 12.60 2.24 24.19
CA ARG A 358 12.30 3.63 24.59
C ARG A 358 11.13 4.17 23.79
N SER A 359 10.32 5.03 24.42
CA SER A 359 9.29 5.80 23.72
C SER A 359 9.92 6.95 22.93
N ILE A 360 9.29 7.33 21.82
CA ILE A 360 9.69 8.50 21.03
C ILE A 360 9.64 9.80 21.84
N LYS A 361 8.77 9.88 22.86
CA LYS A 361 8.69 11.02 23.79
C LYS A 361 9.90 11.17 24.70
N THR A 362 10.53 10.06 25.08
CA THR A 362 11.62 10.02 26.06
C THR A 362 12.99 9.89 25.40
N CYS A 363 13.06 10.07 24.09
CA CYS A 363 14.27 9.91 23.31
C CYS A 363 15.13 11.19 23.36
N ALA A 364 16.46 11.02 23.45
CA ALA A 364 17.42 12.13 23.40
C ALA A 364 17.53 12.76 22.00
N LEU A 365 17.18 11.99 20.95
CA LEU A 365 17.10 12.44 19.58
C LEU A 365 15.79 13.23 19.39
N THR A 366 15.85 14.53 19.68
CA THR A 366 14.72 15.45 19.48
C THR A 366 14.37 15.62 18.00
N PRO A 367 13.14 16.07 17.65
CA PRO A 367 12.76 16.31 16.25
C PRO A 367 13.72 17.23 15.51
N GLN A 368 14.22 18.28 16.19
CA GLN A 368 15.22 19.21 15.65
C GLN A 368 16.52 18.49 15.29
N LYS A 369 17.08 17.73 16.24
CA LYS A 369 18.34 16.99 16.01
C LYS A 369 18.20 15.95 14.91
N PHE A 370 17.05 15.28 14.84
CA PHE A 370 16.75 14.35 13.76
C PHE A 370 16.73 15.09 12.41
N ALA A 371 15.99 16.19 12.30
CA ALA A 371 15.93 17.00 11.09
C ALA A 371 17.30 17.53 10.68
N ASP A 372 18.16 17.93 11.61
CA ASP A 372 19.50 18.43 11.30
C ASP A 372 20.41 17.35 10.71
N VAL A 373 20.32 16.10 11.18
CA VAL A 373 21.02 14.97 10.53
C VAL A 373 20.49 14.73 9.11
N ILE A 374 19.16 14.78 8.93
CA ILE A 374 18.55 14.56 7.61
C ILE A 374 18.96 15.68 6.64
N LYS A 375 19.01 16.94 7.07
CA LYS A 375 19.52 18.06 6.24
C LYS A 375 20.97 17.87 5.82
N MET A 376 21.83 17.36 6.70
CA MET A 376 23.23 17.08 6.34
C MET A 376 23.34 15.98 5.27
N PHE A 377 22.43 15.01 5.32
CA PHE A 377 22.32 13.96 4.31
C PHE A 377 21.81 14.55 2.98
N GLU A 378 20.75 15.35 3.01
CA GLU A 378 20.17 16.02 1.84
C GLU A 378 21.14 16.98 1.16
N SER A 379 21.92 17.73 1.94
CA SER A 379 22.94 18.64 1.40
C SER A 379 24.15 17.90 0.83
N GLY A 380 24.21 16.58 0.92
CA GLY A 380 25.35 15.77 0.51
C GLY A 380 26.60 15.97 1.37
N ARG A 381 26.48 16.49 2.61
CA ARG A 381 27.62 16.62 3.54
C ARG A 381 28.04 15.26 4.09
N ILE A 382 27.08 14.36 4.26
CA ILE A 382 27.25 12.98 4.74
C ILE A 382 26.54 11.99 3.80
N ASN A 383 27.07 10.78 3.69
CA ASN A 383 26.37 9.68 3.00
C ASN A 383 25.38 8.96 3.93
N SER A 384 24.60 8.01 3.38
CA SER A 384 23.61 7.25 4.15
C SER A 384 24.22 6.40 5.28
N GLY A 385 25.44 5.88 5.11
CA GLY A 385 26.14 5.12 6.14
C GLY A 385 26.53 5.99 7.34
N MET A 386 27.06 7.19 7.05
CA MET A 386 27.42 8.20 8.05
C MET A 386 26.19 8.74 8.77
N ALA A 387 25.09 9.01 8.04
CA ALA A 387 23.82 9.42 8.64
C ALA A 387 23.29 8.37 9.64
N LYS A 388 23.33 7.07 9.31
CA LYS A 388 22.96 5.99 10.26
C LYS A 388 23.83 5.99 11.51
N LYS A 389 25.14 6.17 11.35
CA LYS A 389 26.08 6.22 12.48
C LYS A 389 25.82 7.45 13.36
N LEU A 390 25.62 8.61 12.75
CA LEU A 390 25.37 9.87 13.44
C LEU A 390 24.03 9.84 14.19
N LEU A 391 22.95 9.35 13.56
CA LEU A 391 21.65 9.16 14.21
C LEU A 391 21.78 8.28 15.45
N LYS A 392 22.54 7.17 15.35
CA LYS A 392 22.79 6.28 16.49
C LYS A 392 23.58 6.97 17.60
N ASP A 393 24.65 7.69 17.26
CA ASP A 393 25.48 8.38 18.25
C ASP A 393 24.67 9.46 18.99
N VAL A 394 23.98 10.33 18.25
CA VAL A 394 23.10 11.37 18.82
C VAL A 394 21.96 10.75 19.64
N PHE A 395 21.43 9.59 19.26
CA PHE A 395 20.42 8.88 20.04
C PHE A 395 20.95 8.37 21.38
N GLU A 396 22.22 7.95 21.45
CA GLU A 396 22.86 7.42 22.65
C GLU A 396 23.41 8.54 23.56
N THR A 397 24.08 9.54 22.99
CA THR A 397 24.75 10.62 23.73
C THR A 397 23.84 11.81 24.00
N GLY A 398 22.88 12.08 23.10
CA GLY A 398 22.12 13.32 23.11
C GLY A 398 22.98 14.55 22.77
N GLU A 399 24.14 14.39 22.15
CA GLU A 399 24.99 15.50 21.67
C GLU A 399 24.30 16.27 20.52
N ASP A 400 24.88 17.41 20.11
CA ASP A 400 24.43 18.10 18.90
C ASP A 400 24.93 17.37 17.63
N PRO A 401 24.10 17.17 16.60
CA PRO A 401 24.50 16.50 15.37
C PRO A 401 25.72 17.11 14.67
N LEU A 402 25.89 18.43 14.68
CA LEU A 402 27.02 19.09 14.04
C LEU A 402 28.31 18.81 14.82
N GLU A 403 28.26 18.95 16.15
CA GLU A 403 29.40 18.69 17.03
C GLU A 403 29.84 17.21 16.94
N ALA A 404 28.89 16.28 16.98
CA ALA A 404 29.16 14.86 16.85
C ALA A 404 29.74 14.50 15.47
N ALA A 405 29.24 15.14 14.39
CA ALA A 405 29.78 14.95 13.05
C ALA A 405 31.22 15.48 12.92
N GLU A 406 31.52 16.65 13.51
CA GLU A 406 32.85 17.25 13.48
C GLU A 406 33.87 16.48 14.32
N ARG A 407 33.49 16.05 15.53
CA ARG A 407 34.30 15.21 16.41
C ARG A 407 34.73 13.90 15.74
N ASP A 408 33.81 13.27 15.02
CA ASP A 408 34.04 12.00 14.34
C ASP A 408 34.62 12.17 12.91
N GLY A 409 34.88 13.41 12.47
CA GLY A 409 35.42 13.70 11.13
C GLY A 409 34.49 13.25 10.00
N MET A 410 33.17 13.33 10.21
CA MET A 410 32.14 12.86 9.30
C MET A 410 31.87 13.85 8.15
N THR A 411 32.87 14.06 7.29
CA THR A 411 32.73 14.82 6.05
C THR A 411 33.14 13.98 4.84
N LEU A 412 32.36 14.05 3.75
CA LEU A 412 32.72 13.37 2.51
C LEU A 412 34.00 13.96 1.90
N LEU A 413 34.87 13.08 1.40
CA LEU A 413 36.05 13.44 0.63
C LEU A 413 35.65 13.94 -0.75
N SER A 414 36.32 14.98 -1.23
CA SER A 414 36.12 15.48 -2.59
C SER A 414 36.67 14.50 -3.64
N GLU A 415 36.19 14.58 -4.88
CA GLU A 415 36.70 13.73 -5.97
C GLU A 415 38.22 13.83 -6.16
N LYS A 416 38.79 15.02 -5.92
CA LYS A 416 40.24 15.25 -6.03
C LYS A 416 41.04 14.48 -4.97
N GLU A 417 40.50 14.36 -3.77
CA GLU A 417 41.12 13.63 -2.65
C GLU A 417 40.89 12.12 -2.77
N LEU A 418 39.76 11.72 -3.36
CA LEU A 418 39.40 10.31 -3.55
C LEU A 418 40.20 9.64 -4.68
N LYS A 419 40.48 10.37 -5.77
CA LYS A 419 41.20 9.88 -6.95
C LYS A 419 42.55 9.20 -6.66
N PRO A 420 43.47 9.75 -5.83
CA PRO A 420 44.70 9.07 -5.49
C PRO A 420 44.47 7.77 -4.70
N VAL A 421 43.49 7.76 -3.78
CA VAL A 421 43.14 6.56 -3.00
C VAL A 421 42.61 5.46 -3.91
N VAL A 422 41.71 5.81 -4.84
CA VAL A 422 41.18 4.86 -5.83
C VAL A 422 42.31 4.30 -6.69
N LYS A 423 43.22 5.13 -7.21
CA LYS A 423 44.38 4.66 -7.99
C LYS A 423 45.27 3.69 -7.21
N LYS A 424 45.52 3.98 -5.93
CA LYS A 424 46.29 3.09 -5.04
C LYS A 424 45.62 1.73 -4.91
N VAL A 425 44.33 1.69 -4.56
CA VAL A 425 43.57 0.44 -4.41
C VAL A 425 43.54 -0.36 -5.72
N LEU A 426 43.40 0.31 -6.88
CA LEU A 426 43.45 -0.34 -8.18
C LEU A 426 44.82 -0.96 -8.48
N SER A 427 45.92 -0.28 -8.14
CA SER A 427 47.28 -0.81 -8.32
C SER A 427 47.60 -1.99 -7.39
N GLU A 428 47.01 -2.04 -6.20
CA GLU A 428 47.21 -3.15 -5.25
C GLU A 428 46.38 -4.40 -5.62
N ASN A 429 45.39 -4.26 -6.50
CA ASN A 429 44.41 -5.31 -6.82
C ASN A 429 44.33 -5.59 -8.34
N GLU A 430 45.48 -5.76 -8.99
CA GLU A 430 45.57 -5.94 -10.45
C GLU A 430 44.69 -7.07 -11.00
N LYS A 431 44.58 -8.19 -10.27
CA LYS A 431 43.71 -9.33 -10.67
C LYS A 431 42.24 -8.91 -10.80
N SER A 432 41.74 -8.13 -9.85
CA SER A 432 40.36 -7.62 -9.87
C SER A 432 40.17 -6.57 -10.98
N VAL A 433 41.21 -5.79 -11.29
CA VAL A 433 41.20 -4.82 -12.40
C VAL A 433 41.12 -5.52 -13.76
N VAL A 434 41.89 -6.59 -13.97
CA VAL A 434 41.84 -7.39 -15.20
C VAL A 434 40.46 -8.03 -15.38
N ALA A 435 39.92 -8.63 -14.31
CA ALA A 435 38.59 -9.22 -14.34
C ALA A 435 37.51 -8.17 -14.66
N LEU A 436 37.60 -6.96 -14.09
CA LEU A 436 36.69 -5.86 -14.40
C LEU A 436 36.78 -5.38 -15.84
N ARG A 437 37.99 -5.28 -16.40
CA ARG A 437 38.18 -4.91 -17.81
C ARG A 437 37.64 -5.97 -18.77
N GLN A 438 37.65 -7.23 -18.36
CA GLN A 438 36.99 -8.33 -19.06
C GLN A 438 35.46 -8.34 -18.86
N GLY A 439 34.93 -7.34 -18.15
CA GLY A 439 33.50 -7.19 -17.90
C GLY A 439 32.97 -8.03 -16.75
N GLN A 440 33.80 -8.61 -15.87
CA GLN A 440 33.31 -9.25 -14.64
C GLN A 440 33.00 -8.19 -13.59
N MET A 441 31.73 -8.09 -13.20
CA MET A 441 31.25 -7.03 -12.29
C MET A 441 31.36 -7.31 -10.79
N PRO A 442 31.34 -8.57 -10.28
CA PRO A 442 31.50 -8.81 -8.85
C PRO A 442 32.74 -8.16 -8.19
N PRO A 443 33.92 -8.08 -8.85
CA PRO A 443 35.07 -7.38 -8.29
C PRO A 443 34.89 -5.86 -8.11
N LEU A 444 33.88 -5.24 -8.74
CA LEU A 444 33.58 -3.81 -8.55
C LEU A 444 33.13 -3.53 -7.11
N GLU A 445 32.24 -4.36 -6.57
CA GLU A 445 31.77 -4.23 -5.18
C GLU A 445 32.92 -4.43 -4.19
N TYR A 446 33.78 -5.43 -4.46
CA TYR A 446 34.97 -5.68 -3.65
C TYR A 446 35.92 -4.47 -3.63
N LEU A 447 36.27 -3.92 -4.80
CA LEU A 447 37.16 -2.76 -4.90
C LEU A 447 36.53 -1.50 -4.29
N THR A 448 35.21 -1.32 -4.47
CA THR A 448 34.47 -0.25 -3.79
C THR A 448 34.59 -0.42 -2.28
N GLY A 449 34.41 -1.62 -1.75
CA GLY A 449 34.60 -1.94 -0.33
C GLY A 449 36.02 -1.66 0.17
N CYS A 450 37.05 -1.97 -0.61
CA CYS A 450 38.45 -1.63 -0.29
C CYS A 450 38.65 -0.12 -0.20
N VAL A 451 38.13 0.66 -1.15
CA VAL A 451 38.19 2.13 -1.11
C VAL A 451 37.39 2.69 0.07
N MET A 452 36.20 2.15 0.36
CA MET A 452 35.41 2.52 1.53
C MET A 452 36.16 2.26 2.84
N LYS A 453 36.88 1.14 2.94
CA LYS A 453 37.69 0.79 4.10
C LYS A 453 38.87 1.75 4.27
N GLU A 454 39.60 2.04 3.20
CA GLU A 454 40.77 2.94 3.21
C GLU A 454 40.36 4.39 3.52
N THR A 455 39.16 4.80 3.12
CA THR A 455 38.61 6.14 3.39
C THR A 455 37.88 6.23 4.73
N TYR A 456 37.79 5.14 5.50
CA TYR A 456 37.02 5.03 6.75
C TYR A 456 35.53 5.41 6.58
N GLY A 457 34.94 5.07 5.42
CA GLY A 457 33.54 5.36 5.10
C GLY A 457 33.25 6.81 4.72
N ARG A 458 34.28 7.66 4.57
CA ARG A 458 34.17 9.08 4.18
C ARG A 458 34.06 9.31 2.67
N ALA A 459 33.83 8.28 1.89
CA ALA A 459 33.54 8.43 0.47
C ALA A 459 32.16 7.85 0.16
N ASP A 460 31.54 8.40 -0.87
CA ASP A 460 30.27 7.89 -1.37
C ASP A 460 30.50 6.68 -2.28
N ALA A 461 29.75 5.61 -2.05
CA ALA A 461 29.94 4.35 -2.77
C ALA A 461 29.62 4.47 -4.26
N GLN A 462 28.61 5.26 -4.63
CA GLN A 462 28.27 5.49 -6.04
C GLN A 462 29.36 6.31 -6.74
N THR A 463 29.85 7.36 -6.08
CA THR A 463 30.95 8.20 -6.56
C THR A 463 32.23 7.39 -6.76
N VAL A 464 32.55 6.49 -5.82
CA VAL A 464 33.69 5.56 -5.95
C VAL A 464 33.48 4.60 -7.13
N LYS A 465 32.30 3.99 -7.26
CA LYS A 465 31.98 3.10 -8.38
C LYS A 465 32.13 3.83 -9.71
N ALA A 466 31.61 5.04 -9.83
CA ALA A 466 31.73 5.88 -11.02
C ALA A 466 33.20 6.23 -11.32
N MET A 467 33.99 6.56 -10.31
CA MET A 467 35.40 6.91 -10.46
C MET A 467 36.26 5.72 -10.87
N ILE A 468 36.04 4.53 -10.28
CA ILE A 468 36.72 3.29 -10.68
C ILE A 468 36.46 3.01 -12.15
N LYS A 469 35.20 3.13 -12.60
CA LYS A 469 34.84 2.90 -14.01
C LYS A 469 35.46 3.92 -14.94
N SER A 470 35.41 5.20 -14.57
CA SER A 470 36.03 6.28 -15.36
C SER A 470 37.54 6.09 -15.50
N ILE A 471 38.24 5.68 -14.42
CA ILE A 471 39.70 5.44 -14.46
C ILE A 471 40.04 4.20 -15.31
N LEU A 472 39.19 3.18 -15.27
CA LEU A 472 39.42 1.92 -15.97
C LEU A 472 38.82 1.86 -17.38
N ASP A 473 38.07 2.89 -17.78
CA ASP A 473 37.29 2.96 -19.03
C ASP A 473 36.43 1.70 -19.26
N ILE A 474 35.79 1.24 -18.18
CA ILE A 474 34.94 0.04 -18.22
C ILE A 474 33.65 0.39 -18.94
N ASN A 475 33.49 -0.15 -20.14
CA ASN A 475 32.30 0.01 -20.94
C ASN A 475 31.64 -1.36 -21.14
N VAL A 476 30.48 -1.61 -20.54
CA VAL A 476 29.80 -2.93 -20.59
C VAL A 476 28.44 -2.80 -21.28
N ILE A 477 28.17 -3.75 -22.19
CA ILE A 477 26.84 -3.91 -22.79
C ILE A 477 26.15 -5.10 -22.14
N TYR A 478 24.99 -4.86 -21.56
CA TYR A 478 24.17 -5.91 -20.94
C TYR A 478 23.20 -6.47 -21.96
N VAL A 479 23.04 -7.79 -22.00
CA VAL A 479 22.04 -8.49 -22.81
C VAL A 479 21.13 -9.25 -21.86
N LEU A 480 19.89 -8.79 -21.77
CA LEU A 480 18.83 -9.35 -20.94
C LEU A 480 17.97 -10.29 -21.79
N ALA A 481 18.03 -11.58 -21.50
CA ALA A 481 17.25 -12.58 -22.21
C ALA A 481 15.86 -12.73 -21.57
N MET A 482 14.80 -12.43 -22.32
CA MET A 482 13.41 -12.71 -21.91
C MET A 482 12.85 -13.97 -22.61
N GLY A 483 13.40 -14.31 -23.77
CA GLY A 483 12.99 -15.44 -24.60
C GLY A 483 12.77 -15.03 -26.07
N GLY A 484 11.86 -15.74 -26.74
CA GLY A 484 11.52 -15.52 -28.14
C GLY A 484 12.33 -16.35 -29.15
N ALA A 485 11.88 -16.35 -30.40
CA ALA A 485 12.46 -17.14 -31.48
C ALA A 485 13.96 -16.87 -31.70
N ILE A 486 14.42 -15.66 -31.37
CA ILE A 486 15.83 -15.23 -31.46
C ILE A 486 16.80 -16.11 -30.68
N SER A 487 16.32 -16.78 -29.64
CA SER A 487 17.09 -17.69 -28.83
C SER A 487 16.34 -19.00 -28.63
N ALA A 488 15.47 -19.43 -29.55
CA ALA A 488 14.66 -20.63 -29.38
C ALA A 488 15.27 -21.85 -30.09
N ARG A 489 14.98 -23.04 -29.56
CA ARG A 489 15.39 -24.32 -30.15
C ARG A 489 14.19 -25.11 -30.65
N LYS A 490 14.40 -25.77 -31.79
CA LYS A 490 13.45 -26.76 -32.31
C LYS A 490 13.78 -28.13 -31.73
N ARG A 491 12.82 -28.73 -31.04
CA ARG A 491 12.92 -30.10 -30.53
C ARG A 491 12.78 -31.12 -31.69
N PRO A 492 13.24 -32.37 -31.50
CA PRO A 492 13.13 -33.42 -32.52
C PRO A 492 11.69 -33.75 -32.92
N ASP A 493 10.71 -33.48 -32.04
CA ASP A 493 9.28 -33.62 -32.31
C ASP A 493 8.67 -32.45 -33.11
N GLY A 494 9.48 -31.45 -33.47
CA GLY A 494 9.08 -30.28 -34.23
C GLY A 494 8.56 -29.11 -33.39
N SER A 495 8.40 -29.28 -32.07
CA SER A 495 8.00 -28.19 -31.17
C SER A 495 9.13 -27.18 -30.96
N VAL A 496 8.78 -25.92 -30.68
CA VAL A 496 9.73 -24.83 -30.42
C VAL A 496 9.72 -24.51 -28.93
N GLU A 497 10.90 -24.47 -28.32
CA GLU A 497 11.09 -24.13 -26.92
C GLU A 497 11.87 -22.82 -26.79
N ALA A 498 11.44 -21.94 -25.89
CA ALA A 498 12.16 -20.72 -25.55
C ALA A 498 13.55 -21.11 -25.01
N GLY A 499 14.60 -20.69 -25.69
CA GLY A 499 15.94 -21.06 -25.27
C GLY A 499 16.57 -20.02 -24.34
N ASN A 500 17.82 -20.30 -23.99
CA ASN A 500 18.45 -19.75 -22.80
C ASN A 500 19.59 -18.76 -23.12
N SER A 501 20.21 -18.21 -22.07
CA SER A 501 21.34 -17.29 -22.19
C SER A 501 22.58 -17.88 -22.87
N GLU A 502 22.72 -19.21 -22.96
CA GLU A 502 23.86 -19.86 -23.61
C GLU A 502 23.73 -19.82 -25.13
N GLU A 503 22.51 -19.92 -25.66
CA GLU A 503 22.28 -19.80 -27.09
C GLU A 503 22.55 -18.38 -27.59
N ILE A 504 22.16 -17.38 -26.80
CA ILE A 504 22.46 -15.98 -27.14
C ILE A 504 23.98 -15.77 -27.17
N ARG A 505 24.76 -16.45 -26.32
CA ARG A 505 26.23 -16.39 -26.37
C ARG A 505 26.80 -16.86 -27.71
N THR A 506 26.24 -17.91 -28.32
CA THR A 506 26.74 -18.44 -29.60
C THR A 506 26.45 -17.52 -30.79
N LEU A 507 25.51 -16.57 -30.65
CA LEU A 507 25.17 -15.59 -31.67
C LEU A 507 26.17 -14.42 -31.73
N PHE A 508 27.04 -14.24 -30.74
CA PHE A 508 28.04 -13.16 -30.75
C PHE A 508 29.31 -13.57 -31.48
N ASP A 509 29.85 -12.63 -32.25
CA ASP A 509 31.19 -12.74 -32.82
C ASP A 509 32.19 -12.04 -31.87
N GLU A 510 32.78 -12.80 -30.94
CA GLU A 510 33.72 -12.27 -29.93
C GLU A 510 34.91 -11.53 -30.55
N LYS A 511 35.29 -11.82 -31.80
CA LYS A 511 36.43 -11.21 -32.48
C LYS A 511 36.16 -9.80 -33.02
N ASN A 512 34.89 -9.39 -33.15
CA ASN A 512 34.49 -8.09 -33.70
C ASN A 512 33.93 -7.10 -32.66
N ASN A 513 33.79 -7.52 -31.40
CA ASN A 513 33.24 -6.68 -30.34
C ASN A 513 34.34 -6.03 -29.49
N SER A 514 34.41 -4.70 -29.53
CA SER A 514 35.36 -3.89 -28.77
C SER A 514 35.00 -3.73 -27.28
N PHE A 515 33.78 -4.10 -26.88
CA PHE A 515 33.28 -3.98 -25.51
C PHE A 515 32.86 -5.34 -24.94
N PRO A 516 33.12 -5.62 -23.65
CA PRO A 516 32.61 -6.81 -22.99
C PRO A 516 31.08 -6.83 -22.98
N VAL A 517 30.50 -7.97 -23.37
CA VAL A 517 29.05 -8.22 -23.37
C VAL A 517 28.72 -9.16 -22.22
N GLN A 518 27.82 -8.74 -21.33
CA GLN A 518 27.31 -9.57 -20.24
C GLN A 518 25.90 -10.04 -20.54
N ILE A 519 25.69 -11.35 -20.58
CA ILE A 519 24.37 -11.94 -20.84
C ILE A 519 23.81 -12.51 -19.55
N SER A 520 22.60 -12.09 -19.20
CA SER A 520 21.82 -12.60 -18.07
C SER A 520 20.40 -12.92 -18.50
N SER A 521 19.83 -13.99 -17.95
CA SER A 521 18.42 -14.34 -18.17
C SER A 521 17.52 -13.62 -17.17
N VAL A 522 16.45 -13.00 -17.67
CA VAL A 522 15.33 -12.45 -16.91
C VAL A 522 14.17 -13.45 -16.87
N GLY A 523 14.03 -14.23 -17.95
CA GLY A 523 13.07 -15.30 -18.13
C GLY A 523 13.40 -16.14 -19.37
N ALA A 524 12.69 -17.26 -19.54
CA ALA A 524 12.73 -18.09 -20.74
C ALA A 524 11.28 -18.42 -21.11
N MET A 525 10.60 -17.42 -21.68
CA MET A 525 9.17 -17.44 -21.88
C MET A 525 8.83 -17.26 -23.36
N LEU A 526 7.70 -17.83 -23.78
CA LEU A 526 7.08 -17.49 -25.05
C LEU A 526 6.40 -16.12 -24.92
N SER A 527 6.47 -15.29 -25.96
CA SER A 527 5.99 -13.90 -25.88
C SER A 527 4.51 -13.81 -25.55
N GLU A 528 3.72 -14.73 -26.06
CA GLU A 528 2.27 -14.86 -25.87
C GLU A 528 1.87 -15.28 -24.46
N GLU A 529 2.82 -15.78 -23.65
CA GLU A 529 2.61 -16.14 -22.24
C GLU A 529 3.09 -15.04 -21.28
N THR A 530 3.45 -13.86 -21.79
CA THR A 530 3.96 -12.76 -20.95
C THR A 530 2.89 -12.25 -19.99
N GLU A 531 3.18 -12.27 -18.70
CA GLU A 531 2.32 -11.77 -17.63
C GLU A 531 2.82 -10.43 -17.06
N PRO A 532 1.97 -9.66 -16.33
CA PRO A 532 2.38 -8.42 -15.65
C PRO A 532 3.61 -8.58 -14.75
N ALA A 533 3.77 -9.73 -14.10
CA ALA A 533 4.93 -10.05 -13.27
C ALA A 533 6.25 -10.11 -14.06
N ASP A 534 6.19 -10.40 -15.36
CA ASP A 534 7.35 -10.51 -16.24
C ASP A 534 7.85 -9.14 -16.68
N TRP A 535 6.93 -8.21 -16.96
CA TRP A 535 7.28 -6.81 -17.14
C TRP A 535 7.89 -6.23 -15.87
N ALA A 536 7.34 -6.51 -14.69
CA ALA A 536 7.94 -6.09 -13.42
C ALA A 536 9.38 -6.63 -13.25
N ARG A 537 9.63 -7.90 -13.62
CA ARG A 537 10.98 -8.49 -13.63
C ARG A 537 11.93 -7.76 -14.57
N LEU A 538 11.49 -7.51 -15.80
CA LEU A 538 12.29 -6.86 -16.82
C LEU A 538 12.63 -5.42 -16.43
N ILE A 539 11.65 -4.66 -15.96
CA ILE A 539 11.81 -3.28 -15.48
C ILE A 539 12.82 -3.23 -14.34
N ALA A 540 12.67 -4.11 -13.33
CA ALA A 540 13.60 -4.19 -12.20
C ALA A 540 15.02 -4.51 -12.67
N ALA A 541 15.19 -5.48 -13.58
CA ALA A 541 16.50 -5.87 -14.10
C ALA A 541 17.17 -4.72 -14.88
N ILE A 542 16.42 -4.01 -15.73
CA ILE A 542 16.93 -2.85 -16.48
C ILE A 542 17.35 -1.75 -15.52
N HIS A 543 16.49 -1.39 -14.57
CA HIS A 543 16.78 -0.34 -13.61
C HIS A 543 17.99 -0.68 -12.74
N GLU A 544 18.11 -1.91 -12.24
CA GLU A 544 19.28 -2.38 -11.50
C GLU A 544 20.58 -2.17 -12.31
N LYS A 545 20.57 -2.46 -13.62
CA LYS A 545 21.76 -2.24 -14.46
C LYS A 545 22.03 -0.76 -14.71
N ILE A 546 21.01 0.08 -14.85
CA ILE A 546 21.17 1.53 -14.96
C ILE A 546 21.72 2.11 -13.65
N GLU A 547 21.12 1.80 -12.51
CA GLU A 547 21.55 2.27 -11.18
C GLU A 547 22.94 1.77 -10.78
N SER A 548 23.31 0.56 -11.21
CA SER A 548 24.68 0.08 -11.00
C SER A 548 25.70 1.06 -11.61
N GLY A 549 25.28 1.87 -12.60
CA GLY A 549 26.08 2.86 -13.32
C GLY A 549 27.13 2.22 -14.23
N THR A 550 26.98 0.94 -14.55
CA THR A 550 27.96 0.13 -15.29
C THR A 550 27.56 -0.09 -16.74
N ALA A 551 26.27 0.09 -17.04
CA ALA A 551 25.71 -0.14 -18.36
C ALA A 551 25.99 1.05 -19.27
N ASN A 552 26.66 0.80 -20.40
CA ASN A 552 26.78 1.74 -21.51
C ASN A 552 25.70 1.54 -22.55
N GLY A 553 25.05 0.38 -22.50
CA GLY A 553 23.89 0.04 -23.28
C GLY A 553 23.28 -1.26 -22.77
N ILE A 554 21.98 -1.39 -22.93
CA ILE A 554 21.23 -2.58 -22.55
C ILE A 554 20.51 -3.09 -23.78
N VAL A 555 20.66 -4.37 -24.08
CA VAL A 555 19.96 -5.08 -25.15
C VAL A 555 18.98 -6.05 -24.51
N VAL A 556 17.73 -6.07 -24.96
CA VAL A 556 16.70 -7.00 -24.49
C VAL A 556 16.31 -7.91 -25.65
N THR A 557 16.43 -9.23 -25.47
CA THR A 557 15.92 -10.18 -26.48
C THR A 557 14.48 -10.54 -26.14
N HIS A 558 13.61 -10.54 -27.15
CA HIS A 558 12.17 -10.69 -26.97
C HIS A 558 11.53 -11.47 -28.14
N GLY A 559 10.33 -12.00 -27.93
CA GLY A 559 9.50 -12.59 -29.01
C GLY A 559 8.76 -11.52 -29.81
N THR A 560 8.19 -11.88 -30.97
CA THR A 560 7.55 -10.94 -31.90
C THR A 560 6.16 -10.49 -31.46
N ASP A 561 5.37 -11.38 -30.86
CA ASP A 561 3.92 -11.18 -30.72
C ASP A 561 3.56 -10.06 -29.72
N THR A 562 4.32 -9.94 -28.64
CA THR A 562 4.11 -8.93 -27.59
C THR A 562 5.17 -7.81 -27.59
N LEU A 563 6.08 -7.81 -28.58
CA LEU A 563 7.18 -6.84 -28.68
C LEU A 563 6.70 -5.39 -28.65
N SER A 564 5.61 -5.08 -29.37
CA SER A 564 5.06 -3.73 -29.48
C SER A 564 4.64 -3.15 -28.13
N TYR A 565 4.03 -3.96 -27.27
CA TYR A 565 3.64 -3.56 -25.91
C TYR A 565 4.86 -3.34 -25.03
N THR A 566 5.79 -4.30 -25.02
CA THR A 566 7.01 -4.21 -24.21
C THR A 566 7.89 -3.03 -24.64
N ALA A 567 8.02 -2.78 -25.94
CA ALA A 567 8.81 -1.67 -26.46
C ALA A 567 8.24 -0.32 -26.07
N ALA A 568 6.93 -0.13 -26.22
CA ALA A 568 6.27 1.10 -25.79
C ALA A 568 6.38 1.29 -24.27
N LEU A 569 6.21 0.23 -23.47
CA LEU A 569 6.30 0.31 -22.01
C LEU A 569 7.69 0.77 -21.56
N LEU A 570 8.73 0.17 -22.15
CA LEU A 570 10.10 0.55 -21.87
C LEU A 570 10.43 1.97 -22.34
N PHE A 571 9.83 2.44 -23.45
CA PHE A 571 9.95 3.83 -23.86
C PHE A 571 9.36 4.79 -22.84
N TRP A 572 8.15 4.52 -22.34
CA TRP A 572 7.50 5.41 -21.36
C TRP A 572 8.31 5.49 -20.06
N LEU A 573 8.87 4.38 -19.60
CA LEU A 573 9.63 4.32 -18.34
C LEU A 573 11.08 4.80 -18.48
N PHE A 574 11.77 4.47 -19.58
CA PHE A 574 13.22 4.66 -19.75
C PHE A 574 13.59 5.60 -20.91
N GLY A 575 12.64 6.27 -21.56
CA GLY A 575 12.88 7.16 -22.70
C GLY A 575 13.84 8.32 -22.41
N ALA A 576 13.91 8.78 -21.16
CA ALA A 576 14.85 9.79 -20.67
C ALA A 576 16.18 9.22 -20.12
N SER A 577 16.36 7.89 -20.15
CA SER A 577 17.55 7.22 -19.64
C SER A 577 18.81 7.66 -20.38
N LYS A 578 19.89 7.91 -19.63
CA LYS A 578 21.24 8.17 -20.16
C LYS A 578 21.97 6.91 -20.63
N VAL A 579 21.31 5.75 -20.55
CA VAL A 579 21.78 4.47 -21.06
C VAL A 579 20.82 4.05 -22.18
N PRO A 580 21.30 3.84 -23.42
CA PRO A 580 20.46 3.39 -24.51
C PRO A 580 19.96 1.96 -24.27
N LEU A 581 18.67 1.76 -24.52
CA LEU A 581 17.99 0.47 -24.42
C LEU A 581 17.60 0.02 -25.82
N VAL A 582 17.96 -1.21 -26.19
CA VAL A 582 17.71 -1.75 -27.53
C VAL A 582 17.01 -3.09 -27.42
N ILE A 583 15.80 -3.19 -27.94
CA ILE A 583 15.03 -4.42 -27.92
C ILE A 583 15.21 -5.10 -29.28
N THR A 584 15.47 -6.40 -29.30
CA THR A 584 15.75 -7.14 -30.52
C THR A 584 15.00 -8.47 -30.56
N THR A 585 14.62 -8.88 -31.76
CA THR A 585 13.85 -10.11 -32.00
C THR A 585 14.22 -10.72 -33.35
N SER A 586 13.69 -11.91 -33.66
CA SER A 586 13.90 -12.64 -34.91
C SER A 586 12.58 -13.30 -35.31
N GLU A 587 12.23 -13.28 -36.60
CA GLU A 587 11.10 -14.07 -37.13
C GLU A 587 11.44 -15.56 -37.21
N THR A 588 12.73 -15.85 -37.44
CA THR A 588 13.23 -17.21 -37.68
C THR A 588 14.11 -17.69 -36.53
N LEU A 589 14.17 -19.02 -36.35
CA LEU A 589 15.03 -19.65 -35.37
C LEU A 589 16.51 -19.53 -35.77
N PRO A 590 17.45 -19.49 -34.81
CA PRO A 590 18.89 -19.54 -35.08
C PRO A 590 19.34 -20.72 -35.96
N SER A 591 18.63 -21.85 -35.90
CA SER A 591 18.92 -23.02 -36.74
C SER A 591 18.42 -22.90 -38.18
N GLU A 592 17.52 -21.95 -38.45
CA GLU A 592 16.83 -21.79 -39.73
C GLU A 592 17.42 -20.63 -40.56
N SER A 593 17.94 -19.57 -39.92
CA SER A 593 18.60 -18.48 -40.62
C SER A 593 19.59 -17.69 -39.75
N ASP A 594 20.44 -16.88 -40.39
CA ASP A 594 21.37 -15.95 -39.73
C ASP A 594 20.70 -14.65 -39.20
N GLU A 595 19.37 -14.50 -39.36
CA GLU A 595 18.64 -13.30 -38.95
C GLU A 595 18.84 -12.96 -37.46
N ALA A 596 18.72 -13.96 -36.59
CA ALA A 596 18.93 -13.79 -35.14
C ALA A 596 20.33 -13.24 -34.85
N LYS A 597 21.35 -13.79 -35.52
CA LYS A 597 22.74 -13.32 -35.40
C LYS A 597 22.89 -11.89 -35.89
N ILE A 598 22.31 -11.54 -37.04
CA ILE A 598 22.36 -10.18 -37.59
C ILE A 598 21.69 -9.17 -36.64
N ASN A 599 20.49 -9.48 -36.16
CA ASN A 599 19.70 -8.58 -35.31
C ASN A 599 20.35 -8.38 -33.93
N VAL A 600 20.92 -9.42 -33.31
CA VAL A 600 21.64 -9.29 -32.03
C VAL A 600 22.88 -8.41 -32.18
N ASN A 601 23.70 -8.63 -33.21
CA ASN A 601 24.91 -7.85 -33.44
C ASN A 601 24.58 -6.38 -33.80
N LEU A 602 23.52 -6.14 -34.58
CA LEU A 602 23.04 -4.78 -34.85
C LEU A 602 22.50 -4.09 -33.59
N ALA A 603 21.83 -4.84 -32.71
CA ALA A 603 21.33 -4.30 -31.45
C ALA A 603 22.47 -3.88 -30.51
N VAL A 604 23.50 -4.71 -30.36
CA VAL A 604 24.71 -4.35 -29.59
C VAL A 604 25.43 -3.15 -30.20
N LYS A 605 25.59 -3.12 -31.53
CA LYS A 605 26.16 -1.96 -32.22
C LYS A 605 25.36 -0.69 -31.96
N THR A 606 24.03 -0.77 -31.97
CA THR A 606 23.13 0.36 -31.71
C THR A 606 23.24 0.82 -30.25
N ALA A 607 23.21 -0.10 -29.29
CA ALA A 607 23.42 0.19 -27.87
C ALA A 607 24.78 0.84 -27.59
N ARG A 608 25.79 0.54 -28.42
CA ARG A 608 27.12 1.16 -28.33
C ARG A 608 27.18 2.59 -28.88
N GLU A 609 26.54 2.82 -30.03
CA GLU A 609 26.69 4.08 -30.78
C GLU A 609 25.71 5.16 -30.30
N LYS A 610 24.58 4.75 -29.72
CA LYS A 610 23.60 5.67 -29.15
C LYS A 610 23.99 6.07 -27.73
N LYS A 611 23.52 7.24 -27.29
CA LYS A 611 23.83 7.78 -25.96
C LYS A 611 22.66 7.68 -24.99
N ASN A 612 21.43 7.63 -25.49
CA ASN A 612 20.20 7.62 -24.70
C ASN A 612 19.04 7.09 -25.57
N GLY A 613 17.92 6.80 -24.92
CA GLY A 613 16.67 6.42 -25.58
C GLY A 613 16.46 4.92 -25.75
N VAL A 614 15.29 4.57 -26.27
CA VAL A 614 14.81 3.20 -26.49
C VAL A 614 14.66 2.94 -27.99
N TYR A 615 15.18 1.82 -28.45
CA TYR A 615 15.24 1.42 -29.86
C TYR A 615 14.74 0.00 -30.04
N VAL A 616 14.16 -0.29 -31.21
CA VAL A 616 13.79 -1.66 -31.59
C VAL A 616 14.56 -2.08 -32.84
N VAL A 617 15.19 -3.24 -32.82
CA VAL A 617 15.99 -3.77 -33.93
C VAL A 617 15.39 -5.09 -34.41
N CYS A 618 15.03 -5.15 -35.69
CA CYS A 618 14.55 -6.38 -36.31
C CYS A 618 14.72 -6.33 -37.84
N GLY A 619 15.05 -7.45 -38.47
CA GLY A 619 15.25 -7.55 -39.92
C GLY A 619 16.29 -6.56 -40.46
N GLY A 620 17.35 -6.27 -39.69
CA GLY A 620 18.38 -5.29 -40.08
C GLY A 620 17.95 -3.81 -40.08
N LYS A 621 16.76 -3.48 -39.56
CA LYS A 621 16.25 -2.10 -39.43
C LYS A 621 16.08 -1.70 -37.98
N ILE A 622 16.11 -0.39 -37.73
CA ILE A 622 15.83 0.24 -36.43
C ILE A 622 14.44 0.88 -36.51
N TYR A 623 13.56 0.50 -35.60
CA TYR A 623 12.19 1.00 -35.46
C TYR A 623 12.04 1.82 -34.19
N SER A 624 11.10 2.77 -34.20
CA SER A 624 10.69 3.47 -32.99
C SER A 624 9.98 2.47 -32.05
N PRO A 625 10.20 2.54 -30.73
CA PRO A 625 9.44 1.74 -29.76
C PRO A 625 7.97 2.14 -29.67
N LEU A 626 7.64 3.40 -29.98
CA LEU A 626 6.25 3.86 -30.03
C LEU A 626 5.61 3.56 -31.38
N ASN A 627 4.31 3.34 -31.35
CA ASN A 627 3.46 3.02 -32.49
C ASN A 627 3.93 1.84 -33.33
N LEU A 628 4.70 0.95 -32.72
CA LEU A 628 5.17 -0.25 -33.39
C LEU A 628 4.01 -1.23 -33.56
N LYS A 629 3.71 -1.64 -34.78
CA LYS A 629 2.64 -2.60 -35.10
C LYS A 629 3.23 -3.87 -35.70
N PHE A 630 2.85 -5.02 -35.16
CA PHE A 630 3.20 -6.32 -35.72
C PHE A 630 2.32 -6.65 -36.93
N LEU A 631 2.94 -6.95 -38.08
CA LEU A 631 2.28 -7.26 -39.34
C LEU A 631 2.38 -8.74 -39.74
N GLY A 632 3.30 -9.49 -39.14
CA GLY A 632 3.55 -10.90 -39.48
C GLY A 632 4.00 -11.13 -40.94
N LYS A 633 4.51 -10.11 -41.62
CA LYS A 633 4.95 -10.20 -43.03
C LYS A 633 6.43 -10.57 -43.09
N LYS A 634 6.74 -11.69 -43.76
CA LYS A 634 8.11 -12.20 -43.92
C LYS A 634 9.09 -11.12 -44.38
N GLY A 635 10.11 -10.84 -43.56
CA GLY A 635 11.16 -9.85 -43.83
C GLY A 635 10.78 -8.38 -43.54
N ARG A 636 9.54 -8.11 -43.15
CA ARG A 636 9.09 -6.81 -42.60
C ARG A 636 8.06 -7.06 -41.49
N PRO A 637 8.50 -7.56 -40.32
CA PRO A 637 7.59 -7.97 -39.26
C PRO A 637 6.85 -6.77 -38.64
N PHE A 638 7.49 -5.60 -38.64
CA PHE A 638 6.98 -4.41 -37.98
C PHE A 638 6.91 -3.18 -38.89
N GLU A 639 6.02 -2.27 -38.52
CA GLU A 639 5.90 -0.92 -39.08
C GLU A 639 5.53 0.05 -37.96
N ASN A 640 6.06 1.28 -38.01
CA ASN A 640 5.67 2.34 -37.08
C ASN A 640 4.51 3.11 -37.69
N TRP A 641 3.31 2.97 -37.12
CA TRP A 641 2.12 3.69 -37.57
C TRP A 641 2.12 5.14 -37.10
N ASN A 642 1.53 6.04 -37.88
CA ASN A 642 1.21 7.42 -37.47
C ASN A 642 2.40 8.26 -36.98
N LEU A 643 3.65 7.85 -37.22
CA LEU A 643 4.86 8.57 -36.84
C LEU A 643 5.57 9.07 -38.10
N PRO A 644 5.49 10.37 -38.43
CA PRO A 644 6.21 10.92 -39.59
C PRO A 644 7.73 10.85 -39.40
N GLN A 645 8.20 10.91 -38.15
CA GLN A 645 9.59 10.69 -37.78
C GLN A 645 9.65 9.71 -36.60
N PRO A 646 10.66 8.82 -36.56
CA PRO A 646 10.78 7.87 -35.47
C PRO A 646 11.20 8.57 -34.18
N ILE A 647 10.56 8.21 -33.08
CA ILE A 647 10.80 8.77 -31.75
C ILE A 647 11.56 7.75 -30.92
N PHE A 648 12.68 8.14 -30.31
CA PHE A 648 13.52 7.21 -29.53
C PHE A 648 13.81 7.72 -28.12
N THR A 649 13.63 9.01 -27.87
CA THR A 649 13.88 9.63 -26.56
C THR A 649 12.60 10.31 -26.09
N SER A 650 12.43 10.39 -24.78
CA SER A 650 11.31 11.07 -24.14
C SER A 650 11.84 12.22 -23.30
N ASP A 651 11.22 13.39 -23.45
CA ASP A 651 11.39 14.53 -22.53
C ASP A 651 10.18 14.62 -21.58
N GLU A 652 9.30 13.62 -21.59
CA GLU A 652 8.03 13.68 -20.84
C GLU A 652 8.25 13.46 -19.34
N PRO A 653 7.42 14.11 -18.49
CA PRO A 653 7.52 14.00 -17.04
C PRO A 653 7.52 12.56 -16.55
N LEU A 654 6.72 11.68 -17.15
CA LEU A 654 6.58 10.27 -16.72
C LEU A 654 7.93 9.54 -16.64
N SER A 655 8.73 9.63 -17.70
CA SER A 655 10.03 8.96 -17.77
C SER A 655 11.05 9.55 -16.78
N HIS A 656 11.00 10.87 -16.56
CA HIS A 656 11.85 11.55 -15.59
C HIS A 656 11.46 11.24 -14.15
N GLN A 657 10.15 11.23 -13.86
CA GLN A 657 9.58 10.85 -12.57
C GLN A 657 9.99 9.42 -12.24
N PHE A 658 9.77 8.47 -13.14
CA PHE A 658 10.13 7.07 -12.92
C PHE A 658 11.63 6.88 -12.62
N LEU A 659 12.51 7.57 -13.35
CA LEU A 659 13.96 7.49 -13.13
C LEU A 659 14.45 8.23 -11.88
N SER A 660 13.66 9.17 -11.35
CA SER A 660 13.99 9.94 -10.15
C SER A 660 13.56 9.28 -8.84
N VAL A 661 12.68 8.27 -8.93
CA VAL A 661 12.10 7.57 -7.78
C VAL A 661 12.88 6.28 -7.49
N SER A 662 13.08 5.97 -6.21
CA SER A 662 13.58 4.64 -5.80
C SER A 662 12.50 3.60 -6.10
N LEU A 663 12.80 2.66 -7.00
CA LEU A 663 11.78 1.73 -7.48
C LEU A 663 11.16 0.90 -6.34
N PRO A 664 9.83 0.66 -6.40
CA PRO A 664 9.19 -0.33 -5.54
C PRO A 664 9.84 -1.71 -5.72
N GLU A 665 9.76 -2.54 -4.67
CA GLU A 665 10.16 -3.95 -4.79
C GLU A 665 9.38 -4.63 -5.95
N LYS A 666 10.01 -5.62 -6.58
CA LYS A 666 9.46 -6.31 -7.76
C LYS A 666 8.05 -6.84 -7.53
N GLU A 667 7.77 -7.33 -6.33
CA GLU A 667 6.48 -7.85 -5.90
C GLU A 667 5.41 -6.75 -5.87
N ALA A 668 5.78 -5.53 -5.45
CA ALA A 668 4.89 -4.38 -5.46
C ALA A 668 4.59 -3.91 -6.88
N MET A 669 5.61 -3.81 -7.76
CA MET A 669 5.38 -3.49 -9.18
C MET A 669 4.50 -4.53 -9.86
N SER A 670 4.72 -5.82 -9.57
CA SER A 670 3.88 -6.90 -10.06
C SER A 670 2.43 -6.74 -9.62
N ALA A 671 2.18 -6.42 -8.34
CA ALA A 671 0.83 -6.18 -7.84
C ALA A 671 0.14 -5.00 -8.55
N ILE A 672 0.86 -3.88 -8.74
CA ILE A 672 0.35 -2.69 -9.43
C ILE A 672 0.00 -3.02 -10.89
N LEU A 673 0.92 -3.68 -11.61
CA LEU A 673 0.67 -4.04 -13.02
C LEU A 673 -0.46 -5.07 -13.15
N ASN A 674 -0.59 -6.00 -12.21
CA ASN A 674 -1.72 -6.94 -12.17
C ASN A 674 -3.06 -6.24 -11.92
N GLU A 675 -3.09 -5.26 -11.01
CA GLU A 675 -4.29 -4.44 -10.76
C GLU A 675 -4.66 -3.59 -11.99
N ALA A 676 -3.65 -2.99 -12.63
CA ALA A 676 -3.84 -2.24 -13.87
C ALA A 676 -4.36 -3.13 -15.01
N ALA A 677 -3.78 -4.33 -15.18
CA ALA A 677 -4.22 -5.31 -16.17
C ALA A 677 -5.64 -5.82 -15.89
N SER A 678 -6.00 -5.99 -14.62
CA SER A 678 -7.35 -6.45 -14.22
C SER A 678 -8.42 -5.36 -14.34
N SER A 679 -8.03 -4.10 -14.55
CA SER A 679 -8.93 -2.94 -14.59
C SER A 679 -8.98 -2.23 -15.94
N LEU A 680 -8.23 -2.72 -16.94
CA LEU A 680 -8.14 -2.18 -18.29
C LEU A 680 -8.75 -3.16 -19.31
N GLU A 681 -9.59 -2.63 -20.21
CA GLU A 681 -10.18 -3.41 -21.30
C GLU A 681 -9.94 -2.75 -22.66
N ILE A 682 -9.79 -3.56 -23.72
CA ILE A 682 -9.64 -3.07 -25.10
C ILE A 682 -10.88 -3.45 -25.91
N VAL A 683 -11.55 -2.46 -26.47
CA VAL A 683 -12.79 -2.64 -27.25
C VAL A 683 -12.59 -2.14 -28.67
N ARG A 684 -12.59 -3.06 -29.62
CA ARG A 684 -12.63 -2.73 -31.05
C ARG A 684 -14.06 -2.63 -31.57
N LEU A 685 -14.42 -1.49 -32.15
CA LEU A 685 -15.78 -1.30 -32.68
C LEU A 685 -15.98 -2.01 -34.02
N TYR A 686 -17.12 -2.70 -34.19
CA TYR A 686 -17.62 -3.21 -35.47
C TYR A 686 -19.05 -2.70 -35.76
N PRO A 687 -19.47 -2.56 -37.04
CA PRO A 687 -20.81 -2.09 -37.34
C PRO A 687 -21.88 -3.06 -36.81
N GLY A 688 -22.89 -2.53 -36.12
CA GLY A 688 -23.94 -3.35 -35.50
C GLY A 688 -23.58 -3.91 -34.11
N MET A 689 -22.45 -3.51 -33.53
CA MET A 689 -22.15 -3.82 -32.13
C MET A 689 -23.14 -3.10 -31.19
N LYS A 690 -23.84 -3.86 -30.34
CA LYS A 690 -24.72 -3.28 -29.32
C LYS A 690 -23.88 -2.77 -28.15
N ALA A 691 -23.71 -1.46 -28.08
CA ALA A 691 -22.97 -0.80 -27.01
C ALA A 691 -23.59 -1.07 -25.63
N SER A 692 -24.90 -1.30 -25.54
CA SER A 692 -25.58 -1.68 -24.30
C SER A 692 -25.06 -2.97 -23.66
N ARG A 693 -24.47 -3.90 -24.42
CA ARG A 693 -23.84 -5.11 -23.86
C ARG A 693 -22.57 -4.81 -23.08
N LEU A 694 -21.83 -3.80 -23.51
CA LEU A 694 -20.62 -3.38 -22.81
C LEU A 694 -20.95 -2.64 -21.51
N GLU A 695 -22.22 -2.28 -21.28
CA GLU A 695 -22.61 -1.68 -20.02
C GLU A 695 -22.52 -2.64 -18.84
N GLU A 696 -22.67 -3.94 -19.08
CA GLU A 696 -22.58 -4.99 -18.04
C GLU A 696 -21.18 -5.02 -17.40
N MET A 697 -20.15 -4.65 -18.17
CA MET A 697 -18.77 -4.47 -17.71
C MET A 697 -18.67 -3.48 -16.54
N PHE A 698 -19.65 -2.56 -16.41
CA PHE A 698 -19.66 -1.55 -15.37
C PHE A 698 -20.67 -1.81 -14.25
N SER A 699 -21.52 -2.84 -14.34
CA SER A 699 -22.72 -2.98 -13.49
C SER A 699 -22.91 -4.30 -12.74
N GLY A 700 -21.88 -5.14 -12.55
CA GLY A 700 -22.06 -6.40 -11.82
C GLY A 700 -20.83 -7.06 -11.22
N ALA A 701 -19.65 -6.46 -11.33
CA ALA A 701 -18.41 -7.04 -10.83
C ALA A 701 -18.22 -6.73 -9.33
N ALA A 702 -17.59 -7.64 -8.60
CA ALA A 702 -17.10 -7.32 -7.26
C ALA A 702 -16.23 -6.05 -7.32
N GLU A 703 -16.21 -5.32 -6.22
CA GLU A 703 -15.49 -4.07 -6.00
C GLU A 703 -14.00 -4.09 -6.46
N SER A 704 -13.38 -5.27 -6.50
CA SER A 704 -12.00 -5.58 -6.95
C SER A 704 -11.84 -5.94 -8.44
N GLN A 705 -12.94 -6.07 -9.18
CA GLN A 705 -12.99 -6.44 -10.61
C GLN A 705 -13.57 -5.32 -11.48
N LYS A 706 -13.60 -4.09 -10.95
CA LYS A 706 -14.24 -2.96 -11.60
C LYS A 706 -13.31 -2.36 -12.65
N ILE A 707 -13.75 -2.36 -13.90
CA ILE A 707 -13.02 -1.73 -15.02
C ILE A 707 -12.98 -0.22 -14.81
N SER A 708 -11.76 0.32 -14.76
CA SER A 708 -11.46 1.74 -14.54
C SER A 708 -10.97 2.44 -15.81
N GLY A 709 -10.50 1.67 -16.80
CA GLY A 709 -10.08 2.19 -18.11
C GLY A 709 -10.59 1.32 -19.26
N VAL A 710 -11.04 1.94 -20.34
CA VAL A 710 -11.36 1.27 -21.60
C VAL A 710 -10.63 1.94 -22.75
N ILE A 711 -9.81 1.19 -23.48
CA ILE A 711 -9.22 1.63 -24.74
C ILE A 711 -10.18 1.26 -25.87
N MET A 712 -10.77 2.26 -26.52
CA MET A 712 -11.70 2.07 -27.63
C MET A 712 -11.01 2.32 -28.97
N GLU A 713 -10.99 1.31 -29.84
CA GLU A 713 -10.53 1.49 -31.21
C GLU A 713 -11.69 1.99 -32.09
N LEU A 714 -11.64 3.26 -32.47
CA LEU A 714 -12.65 3.96 -33.26
C LEU A 714 -12.33 3.92 -34.76
N TYR A 715 -13.32 4.29 -35.59
CA TYR A 715 -13.13 4.37 -37.04
C TYR A 715 -12.49 5.67 -37.48
N ALA A 716 -11.54 5.56 -38.42
CA ALA A 716 -10.86 6.69 -39.06
C ALA A 716 -10.35 7.71 -38.01
N SER A 717 -10.75 8.97 -38.09
CA SER A 717 -10.35 10.05 -37.17
C SER A 717 -11.12 10.06 -35.84
N GLY A 718 -11.83 8.99 -35.47
CA GLY A 718 -12.49 8.88 -34.16
C GLY A 718 -14.02 8.90 -34.21
N THR A 719 -14.61 8.39 -35.29
CA THR A 719 -16.07 8.32 -35.44
C THR A 719 -16.67 7.06 -34.79
N GLY A 720 -17.88 7.20 -34.27
CA GLY A 720 -18.65 6.13 -33.65
C GLY A 720 -20.15 6.37 -33.71
N ASN A 721 -20.96 5.37 -33.37
CA ASN A 721 -22.40 5.50 -33.37
C ASN A 721 -22.88 6.28 -32.14
N MET A 722 -23.37 7.50 -32.35
CA MET A 722 -23.88 8.39 -31.28
C MET A 722 -25.40 8.58 -31.30
N ARG A 723 -26.13 7.81 -32.13
CA ARG A 723 -27.60 7.87 -32.19
C ARG A 723 -28.21 7.34 -30.90
N SER A 724 -29.38 7.83 -30.48
CA SER A 724 -30.09 7.34 -29.29
C SER A 724 -30.76 5.97 -29.53
N THR A 725 -29.96 4.92 -29.67
CA THR A 725 -30.39 3.52 -29.83
C THR A 725 -29.50 2.59 -29.00
N ASP A 726 -29.80 1.30 -28.93
CA ASP A 726 -28.98 0.28 -28.22
C ASP A 726 -27.53 0.15 -28.74
N TYR A 727 -27.26 0.72 -29.92
CA TYR A 727 -25.95 0.73 -30.57
C TYR A 727 -25.13 1.98 -30.21
N SER A 728 -25.67 2.87 -29.36
CA SER A 728 -25.05 4.16 -29.02
C SER A 728 -23.86 4.03 -28.08
N LEU A 729 -22.72 4.58 -28.48
CA LEU A 729 -21.60 4.80 -27.57
C LEU A 729 -21.92 5.88 -26.52
N LYS A 730 -22.88 6.78 -26.78
CA LYS A 730 -23.22 7.86 -25.86
C LYS A 730 -23.62 7.34 -24.48
N TYR A 731 -24.50 6.34 -24.43
CA TYR A 731 -24.96 5.77 -23.16
C TYR A 731 -23.82 5.03 -22.44
N LEU A 732 -22.99 4.31 -23.19
CA LEU A 732 -21.81 3.63 -22.68
C LEU A 732 -20.85 4.60 -21.99
N LEU A 733 -20.51 5.70 -22.66
CA LEU A 733 -19.60 6.73 -22.14
C LEU A 733 -20.16 7.40 -20.87
N ILE A 734 -21.43 7.80 -20.89
CA ILE A 734 -22.09 8.43 -19.73
C ILE A 734 -22.13 7.47 -18.54
N LYS A 735 -22.50 6.20 -18.77
CA LYS A 735 -22.61 5.20 -17.70
C LYS A 735 -21.25 4.81 -17.15
N GLY A 736 -20.27 4.53 -18.01
CA GLY A 736 -18.89 4.24 -17.62
C GLY A 736 -18.29 5.38 -16.79
N LYS A 737 -18.47 6.64 -17.23
CA LYS A 737 -18.01 7.81 -16.49
C LYS A 737 -18.66 7.93 -15.10
N LYS A 738 -19.97 7.67 -14.97
CA LYS A 738 -20.64 7.62 -13.65
C LYS A 738 -20.09 6.51 -12.76
N CYS A 739 -19.65 5.40 -13.35
CA CYS A 739 -18.96 4.34 -12.64
C CYS A 739 -17.49 4.66 -12.35
N GLY A 740 -16.97 5.81 -12.78
CA GLY A 740 -15.56 6.15 -12.66
C GLY A 740 -14.70 5.28 -13.58
N CYS A 741 -15.10 5.13 -14.84
CA CYS A 741 -14.28 4.57 -15.91
C CYS A 741 -13.89 5.66 -16.91
N SER A 742 -12.62 5.68 -17.30
CA SER A 742 -12.07 6.59 -18.33
C SER A 742 -12.01 5.88 -19.69
N PHE A 743 -12.30 6.61 -20.77
CA PHE A 743 -12.31 6.07 -22.12
C PHE A 743 -11.20 6.69 -22.95
N TYR A 744 -10.22 5.89 -23.35
CA TYR A 744 -9.06 6.29 -24.14
C TYR A 744 -9.24 5.82 -25.58
N CYS A 745 -9.21 6.72 -26.56
CA CYS A 745 -9.60 6.39 -27.92
C CYS A 745 -8.41 6.34 -28.88
N THR A 746 -8.26 5.23 -29.60
CA THR A 746 -7.27 5.02 -30.66
C THR A 746 -7.95 4.75 -32.01
N SER A 747 -7.18 4.79 -33.10
CA SER A 747 -7.69 4.47 -34.44
C SER A 747 -7.49 2.99 -34.77
N GLN A 748 -8.48 2.37 -35.42
CA GLN A 748 -8.35 1.03 -36.01
C GLN A 748 -7.45 0.98 -37.25
N GLN A 749 -7.07 2.14 -37.79
CA GLN A 749 -6.31 2.28 -39.04
C GLN A 749 -5.03 3.08 -38.77
N GLU A 750 -4.08 3.03 -39.72
CA GLU A 750 -2.91 3.90 -39.75
C GLU A 750 -3.34 5.34 -40.10
N ARG A 751 -4.01 5.97 -39.14
CA ARG A 751 -4.40 7.37 -39.16
C ARG A 751 -4.43 7.91 -37.74
N ARG A 752 -4.03 9.17 -37.57
CA ARG A 752 -4.21 9.93 -36.33
C ARG A 752 -5.69 10.10 -36.00
N LEU A 753 -6.03 9.96 -34.73
CA LEU A 753 -7.35 10.24 -34.18
C LEU A 753 -7.51 11.74 -33.91
N ASP A 754 -8.56 12.34 -34.46
CA ASP A 754 -8.88 13.77 -34.33
C ASP A 754 -10.40 13.97 -34.27
N PHE A 755 -10.90 14.21 -33.06
CA PHE A 755 -12.32 14.39 -32.82
C PHE A 755 -12.92 15.66 -33.44
N SER A 756 -12.11 16.59 -33.94
CA SER A 756 -12.60 17.82 -34.57
C SER A 756 -13.12 17.62 -35.99
N GLU A 757 -12.69 16.56 -36.70
CA GLU A 757 -13.02 16.37 -38.13
C GLU A 757 -14.51 16.08 -38.37
N TYR A 758 -15.17 15.31 -37.50
CA TYR A 758 -16.54 14.84 -37.70
C TYR A 758 -17.44 15.13 -36.50
N ALA A 759 -18.70 15.48 -36.77
CA ALA A 759 -19.69 15.78 -35.73
C ALA A 759 -19.89 14.63 -34.72
N THR A 760 -19.75 13.37 -35.15
CA THR A 760 -19.82 12.21 -34.25
C THR A 760 -18.59 12.07 -33.36
N GLY A 761 -17.38 12.40 -33.87
CA GLY A 761 -16.16 12.48 -33.06
C GLY A 761 -16.23 13.58 -32.00
N ALA A 762 -16.71 14.77 -32.39
CA ALA A 762 -16.90 15.88 -31.45
C ALA A 762 -17.91 15.54 -30.35
N GLN A 763 -18.92 14.70 -30.65
CA GLN A 763 -19.84 14.18 -29.64
C GLN A 763 -19.17 13.17 -28.72
N VAL A 764 -18.35 12.24 -29.23
CA VAL A 764 -17.58 11.30 -28.40
C VAL A 764 -16.69 12.06 -27.42
N TRP A 765 -16.00 13.11 -27.90
CA TRP A 765 -15.18 13.96 -27.05
C TRP A 765 -15.99 14.69 -25.96
N ARG A 766 -17.15 15.26 -26.34
CA ARG A 766 -18.04 15.97 -25.40
C ARG A 766 -18.52 15.08 -24.25
N GLU A 767 -18.73 13.79 -24.50
CA GLU A 767 -19.12 12.84 -23.45
C GLU A 767 -17.94 12.42 -22.54
N GLY A 768 -16.74 12.96 -22.77
CA GLY A 768 -15.56 12.79 -21.91
C GLY A 768 -14.60 11.68 -22.33
N ALA A 769 -14.65 11.23 -23.58
CA ALA A 769 -13.63 10.34 -24.12
C ALA A 769 -12.35 11.12 -24.47
N VAL A 770 -11.20 10.53 -24.17
CA VAL A 770 -9.88 11.15 -24.34
C VAL A 770 -9.26 10.68 -25.66
N PRO A 771 -8.93 11.60 -26.59
CA PRO A 771 -8.26 11.23 -27.83
C PRO A 771 -6.77 10.95 -27.59
N MET A 772 -6.30 9.75 -27.98
CA MET A 772 -4.88 9.39 -27.89
C MET A 772 -4.06 9.80 -29.13
N GLY A 773 -4.64 10.63 -29.99
CA GLY A 773 -3.95 11.26 -31.11
C GLY A 773 -3.32 10.25 -32.07
N ALA A 774 -2.00 10.31 -32.21
CA ALA A 774 -1.24 9.44 -33.10
C ALA A 774 -0.98 8.04 -32.52
N LEU A 775 -1.18 7.84 -31.21
CA LEU A 775 -0.78 6.62 -30.53
C LEU A 775 -1.56 5.39 -31.01
N THR A 776 -0.85 4.28 -31.19
CA THR A 776 -1.49 2.97 -31.42
C THR A 776 -2.03 2.40 -30.11
N THR A 777 -2.98 1.47 -30.21
CA THR A 777 -3.54 0.73 -29.06
C THR A 777 -2.45 0.15 -28.17
N GLU A 778 -1.43 -0.49 -28.75
CA GLU A 778 -0.29 -1.04 -28.00
C GLU A 778 0.46 0.02 -27.17
N SER A 779 0.65 1.20 -27.76
CA SER A 779 1.38 2.30 -27.11
C SER A 779 0.57 2.93 -25.98
N VAL A 780 -0.76 3.00 -26.12
CA VAL A 780 -1.68 3.49 -25.09
C VAL A 780 -1.82 2.48 -23.96
N THR A 781 -1.92 1.18 -24.25
CA THR A 781 -1.93 0.13 -23.23
C THR A 781 -0.64 0.18 -22.39
N ALA A 782 0.50 0.33 -23.06
CA ALA A 782 1.78 0.49 -22.38
C ALA A 782 1.86 1.78 -21.55
N LEU A 783 1.31 2.90 -22.05
CA LEU A 783 1.23 4.16 -21.31
C LEU A 783 0.39 3.99 -20.04
N TYR A 784 -0.75 3.30 -20.12
CA TYR A 784 -1.61 3.01 -18.98
C TYR A 784 -0.86 2.25 -17.87
N PHE A 785 -0.08 1.23 -18.24
CA PHE A 785 0.76 0.50 -17.29
C PHE A 785 1.89 1.35 -16.73
N ALA A 786 2.55 2.15 -17.56
CA ALA A 786 3.62 3.04 -17.12
C ALA A 786 3.11 4.13 -16.14
N ALA A 787 1.98 4.76 -16.45
CA ALA A 787 1.32 5.74 -15.59
C ALA A 787 0.86 5.09 -14.27
N SER A 788 0.40 3.85 -14.29
CA SER A 788 -0.01 3.11 -13.07
C SER A 788 1.16 2.87 -12.11
N LEU A 789 2.39 2.72 -12.65
CA LEU A 789 3.59 2.53 -11.84
C LEU A 789 4.11 3.84 -11.21
N VAL A 790 3.79 4.98 -11.81
CA VAL A 790 4.34 6.30 -11.43
C VAL A 790 3.35 7.11 -10.61
N ALA A 791 2.07 7.07 -10.94
CA ALA A 791 1.06 7.93 -10.33
C ALA A 791 0.72 7.49 -8.90
N ASP A 792 0.74 8.44 -7.96
CA ASP A 792 0.34 8.24 -6.57
C ASP A 792 -1.16 8.49 -6.34
N THR A 793 -1.78 9.28 -7.23
CA THR A 793 -3.20 9.63 -7.19
C THR A 793 -3.91 9.36 -8.51
N ARG A 794 -5.23 9.27 -8.46
CA ARG A 794 -6.06 9.06 -9.66
C ARG A 794 -6.06 10.30 -10.57
N GLU A 795 -5.97 11.47 -9.95
CA GLU A 795 -5.86 12.76 -10.65
C GLU A 795 -4.54 12.81 -11.43
N GLU A 796 -3.42 12.51 -10.78
CA GLU A 796 -2.11 12.43 -11.44
C GLU A 796 -2.07 11.37 -12.55
N PHE A 797 -2.66 10.20 -12.30
CA PHE A 797 -2.79 9.17 -13.33
C PHE A 797 -3.54 9.68 -14.56
N SER A 798 -4.64 10.40 -14.35
CA SER A 798 -5.45 10.95 -15.45
C SER A 798 -4.69 12.04 -16.20
N GLU A 799 -3.97 12.92 -15.48
CA GLU A 799 -3.12 13.95 -16.06
C GLU A 799 -2.00 13.35 -16.91
N LEU A 800 -1.32 12.31 -16.44
CA LEU A 800 -0.29 11.60 -17.20
C LEU A 800 -0.85 10.98 -18.48
N MET A 801 -2.02 10.32 -18.39
CA MET A 801 -2.68 9.73 -19.56
C MET A 801 -3.09 10.79 -20.60
N GLU A 802 -3.61 11.95 -20.17
CA GLU A 802 -4.04 13.03 -21.05
C GLU A 802 -2.85 13.78 -21.67
N THR A 803 -1.87 14.16 -20.86
CA THR A 803 -0.70 14.95 -21.31
C THR A 803 0.20 14.17 -22.28
N SER A 804 0.47 12.89 -22.03
CA SER A 804 1.24 12.06 -22.97
C SER A 804 0.49 11.82 -24.29
N GLY A 805 -0.85 11.79 -24.25
CA GLY A 805 -1.69 11.73 -25.45
C GLY A 805 -1.67 13.02 -26.29
N GLU A 806 -1.50 14.18 -25.65
CA GLU A 806 -1.44 15.51 -26.29
C GLU A 806 -0.02 15.92 -26.73
N THR A 807 1.03 15.52 -26.01
CA THR A 807 2.41 15.97 -26.28
C THR A 807 2.93 15.46 -27.64
N LEU A 808 2.51 14.26 -28.04
CA LEU A 808 2.80 13.65 -29.35
C LEU A 808 1.85 14.12 -30.46
N GLN A 809 0.85 14.94 -30.15
CA GLN A 809 -0.04 15.55 -31.14
C GLN A 809 0.53 16.85 -31.74
N LEU A 810 1.51 17.47 -31.05
CA LEU A 810 2.11 18.76 -31.40
C LEU A 810 3.53 18.63 -31.99
N ARG A 811 4.18 17.47 -31.84
CA ARG A 811 5.45 17.10 -32.48
C ARG A 811 5.17 16.33 -33.78
#